data_AF-A0A1G6YSU6-F1
#
_entry.id   AF-A0A1G6YSU6-F1
#
_cell.length_a   1.000
_cell.length_b   1.000
_cell.length_c   1.000
_cell.angle_alpha   90.00
_cell.angle_beta   90.00
_cell.angle_gamma   90.00
#
_symmetry.space_group_name_H-M   'P 1'
#
loop_
_entity.id
_entity.type
_entity.pdbx_description
1 polymer ?
#
loop_
_entity_poly.entity_id
_entity_poly.type
_entity_poly.pdbx_seq_one_letter_code
_entity_poly.pdbx_strand_id
1 'polypeptide(L)'
;MRKLKTSTSDVLSAYLEIESTRSKYGKLKKAEIHFHTPASYDYNLIEGKRYQQLTEYEMLDYCVEISMFNNDEKNIIQNKFKNGEFSGESYKDILKDRSAPYDSFKEFLAYSMIAFKLYKEDINIAIITDHNTIKGYYKLKYALEDYFSKNVKGKKEGKIPVYLFLGVEISCSDQTHVVGIFNEENYENVEKFLEDNIYTEETGTIETSFSIINQINLLNGISYIAHVNTYEGIGSGLYKKNLFSTNLKILGLTNLSSKSWKNKTHPDFKDDKVCYLFESDAHSINKLGIQNTWIKMNEISFNSLIKSINNHLFCVYTVKPTTTDTYIKGIILNPGSTGFLKGTGKESFIVDFSKDLNCIIGGRGTGKSTILNILDTVFTNEAKDLDTLKFISLYSSIFILFSYNNEEFIIRFIPQANQALPTSHPDFFLEAAFDKKGQPPKGNNIKLNKNWYDLFKVDKNKNITLLGSEYETENILHRVYKKHYSINNIVNMIQNRKTGDFIKSVVQAGETKGFFDEKINNLYNTSNRDFNKTLKSSLVAIREELERFKINANDKIDSFNNMHNKLISIKYEARADNYYRYLDDLFKGINTSTPILNTMFTIGDFIDYTHRVLYHIDFLTLLSLLFNRKFNDLNSIEPIKKFTSNELTIKSIGSGYQNINSISEKDLYSEILKILRMYKHNIIRSIATYVESMDNYTLQFNVNSKASIENLPIHFNNIEHLSLGQQVVAILTLIIEYGKYCGDNTPFIIDQPEDNLDNQYIYNNLVASLRNIKNYRQVIIVTHNSSIVTNADSEQVIVLESNGLNGLIRKKGYLSDKSVMKLILVHLEGGENAFENKVQSYSAILDKI
;
A
#
# COMPACT_ATOMS: atom_id res chain seq x y z
N MET A 1 -15.13 -28.83 -31.73
CA MET A 1 -14.41 -27.81 -30.93
C MET A 1 -12.94 -28.19 -30.85
N ARG A 2 -12.10 -27.67 -31.75
CA ARG A 2 -10.64 -27.77 -31.60
C ARG A 2 -10.22 -26.67 -30.62
N LYS A 3 -9.82 -27.02 -29.39
CA LYS A 3 -8.90 -26.16 -28.65
C LYS A 3 -7.70 -25.96 -29.59
N LEU A 4 -7.52 -24.75 -30.12
CA LEU A 4 -6.23 -24.34 -30.65
C LEU A 4 -5.21 -24.73 -29.59
N LYS A 5 -4.18 -25.52 -29.94
CA LYS A 5 -3.10 -25.85 -29.01
C LYS A 5 -2.68 -24.53 -28.36
N THR A 6 -2.88 -24.44 -27.06
CA THR A 6 -2.49 -23.29 -26.24
C THR A 6 -0.99 -23.14 -26.44
N SER A 7 -0.56 -22.28 -27.37
CA SER A 7 0.87 -22.05 -27.54
C SER A 7 1.35 -21.45 -26.23
N THR A 8 2.44 -21.98 -25.69
CA THR A 8 3.17 -21.37 -24.57
C THR A 8 4.22 -20.38 -25.07
N SER A 9 4.47 -20.34 -26.39
CA SER A 9 5.50 -19.52 -27.00
C SER A 9 5.20 -18.01 -26.95
N ASP A 10 3.94 -17.63 -27.21
CA ASP A 10 3.46 -16.24 -27.12
C ASP A 10 3.49 -15.76 -25.66
N VAL A 11 3.10 -16.62 -24.72
CA VAL A 11 3.18 -16.34 -23.28
C VAL A 11 4.63 -16.14 -22.84
N LEU A 12 5.56 -16.97 -23.31
CA LEU A 12 7.00 -16.82 -23.02
C LEU A 12 7.55 -15.52 -23.61
N SER A 13 7.17 -15.18 -24.83
CA SER A 13 7.54 -13.90 -25.46
C SER A 13 7.04 -12.73 -24.62
N ALA A 14 5.77 -12.73 -24.23
CA ALA A 14 5.18 -11.68 -23.41
C ALA A 14 5.86 -11.56 -22.03
N TYR A 15 6.18 -12.70 -21.39
CA TYR A 15 6.94 -12.72 -20.13
C TYR A 15 8.31 -12.05 -20.28
N LEU A 16 9.09 -12.47 -21.28
CA LEU A 16 10.43 -11.93 -21.53
C LEU A 16 10.40 -10.45 -21.89
N GLU A 17 9.40 -10.01 -22.65
CA GLU A 17 9.22 -8.63 -23.05
C GLU A 17 8.89 -7.72 -21.86
N ILE A 18 7.96 -8.13 -20.97
CA ILE A 18 7.70 -7.41 -19.72
C ILE A 18 8.98 -7.35 -18.86
N GLU A 19 9.66 -8.47 -18.65
CA GLU A 19 10.88 -8.51 -17.83
C GLU A 19 12.01 -7.64 -18.42
N SER A 20 12.14 -7.56 -19.75
CA SER A 20 13.15 -6.70 -20.39
C SER A 20 12.84 -5.20 -20.26
N THR A 21 11.57 -4.82 -20.17
CA THR A 21 11.15 -3.42 -20.05
C THR A 21 11.10 -2.95 -18.59
N ARG A 22 11.15 -3.88 -17.63
CA ARG A 22 11.03 -3.60 -16.21
C ARG A 22 12.19 -2.78 -15.68
N SER A 23 11.85 -1.64 -15.09
CA SER A 23 12.80 -0.84 -14.32
C SER A 23 12.57 -1.04 -12.82
N LYS A 24 13.66 -1.21 -12.07
CA LYS A 24 13.58 -1.30 -10.61
C LYS A 24 13.72 0.10 -10.01
N TYR A 25 12.59 0.70 -9.66
CA TYR A 25 12.50 2.01 -9.03
C TYR A 25 12.63 1.92 -7.50
N GLY A 26 13.15 2.98 -6.85
CA GLY A 26 13.15 3.09 -5.38
C GLY A 26 13.79 1.92 -4.64
N LYS A 27 15.04 1.58 -4.97
CA LYS A 27 15.74 0.42 -4.38
C LYS A 27 16.20 0.74 -2.95
N LEU A 28 16.08 -0.25 -2.07
CA LEU A 28 16.73 -0.21 -0.76
C LEU A 28 18.23 -0.44 -0.94
N LYS A 29 19.03 0.50 -0.43
CA LYS A 29 20.49 0.48 -0.41
C LYS A 29 20.95 0.20 1.01
N LYS A 30 21.79 -0.81 1.20
CA LYS A 30 22.44 -1.08 2.49
C LYS A 30 23.58 -0.08 2.68
N ALA A 31 23.52 0.73 3.72
CA ALA A 31 24.50 1.77 4.02
C ALA A 31 25.33 1.41 5.26
N GLU A 32 26.64 1.43 5.11
CA GLU A 32 27.60 1.48 6.21
C GLU A 32 27.84 2.96 6.53
N ILE A 33 27.27 3.42 7.64
CA ILE A 33 27.34 4.82 8.06
C ILE A 33 28.25 4.88 9.27
N HIS A 34 29.19 5.83 9.20
CA HIS A 34 30.08 6.19 10.29
C HIS A 34 30.97 5.03 10.73
N PHE A 35 32.13 4.98 10.08
CA PHE A 35 33.20 4.04 10.34
C PHE A 35 34.54 4.71 10.06
N HIS A 36 35.57 4.13 10.67
CA HIS A 36 36.92 4.67 10.68
C HIS A 36 37.86 3.84 9.82
N THR A 37 38.96 4.47 9.41
CA THR A 37 40.01 3.89 8.59
C THR A 37 41.38 4.16 9.22
N PRO A 38 42.48 3.65 8.66
CA PRO A 38 43.83 3.94 9.18
C PRO A 38 44.20 5.43 9.29
N ALA A 39 43.44 6.34 8.67
CA ALA A 39 43.61 7.78 8.85
C ALA A 39 43.12 8.27 10.23
N SER A 40 42.20 7.57 10.89
CA SER A 40 41.84 7.85 12.28
C SER A 40 42.96 7.41 13.24
N TYR A 41 43.29 8.26 14.20
CA TYR A 41 44.37 8.03 15.16
C TYR A 41 44.16 6.77 16.01
N ASP A 42 42.90 6.38 16.19
CA ASP A 42 42.47 5.29 17.05
C ASP A 42 41.99 4.05 16.25
N TYR A 43 42.34 3.94 14.98
CA TYR A 43 41.93 2.79 14.19
C TYR A 43 42.59 1.49 14.66
N ASN A 44 41.77 0.45 14.88
CA ASN A 44 42.23 -0.85 15.37
C ASN A 44 42.54 -1.84 14.23
N LEU A 45 41.82 -1.80 13.10
CA LEU A 45 41.85 -2.83 12.04
C LEU A 45 41.42 -4.23 12.54
N ILE A 46 42.11 -4.79 13.53
CA ILE A 46 41.79 -6.03 14.23
C ILE A 46 41.34 -5.68 15.65
N GLU A 47 40.26 -6.29 16.12
CA GLU A 47 39.72 -5.98 17.44
C GLU A 47 40.76 -6.17 18.56
N GLY A 48 40.97 -5.11 19.35
CA GLY A 48 41.92 -5.09 20.47
C GLY A 48 43.38 -4.79 20.12
N LYS A 49 43.75 -4.64 18.84
CA LYS A 49 45.10 -4.21 18.41
C LYS A 49 44.97 -2.92 17.62
N ARG A 50 45.86 -1.93 17.80
CA ARG A 50 45.86 -0.70 16.96
C ARG A 50 46.53 -0.97 15.61
N TYR A 51 46.09 -0.32 14.53
CA TYR A 51 46.70 -0.47 13.20
C TYR A 51 48.21 -0.19 13.21
N GLN A 52 48.63 0.81 13.99
CA GLN A 52 50.04 1.19 14.13
C GLN A 52 50.88 0.06 14.76
N GLN A 53 50.28 -0.82 15.57
CA GLN A 53 50.96 -1.92 16.25
C GLN A 53 51.07 -3.20 15.41
N LEU A 54 50.30 -3.32 14.32
CA LEU A 54 50.25 -4.54 13.51
C LEU A 54 51.41 -4.63 12.52
N THR A 55 51.93 -5.84 12.31
CA THR A 55 52.86 -6.14 11.21
C THR A 55 52.11 -6.55 9.94
N GLU A 56 52.76 -6.46 8.78
CA GLU A 56 52.20 -6.92 7.51
C GLU A 56 51.91 -8.43 7.54
N TYR A 57 52.73 -9.22 8.24
CA TYR A 57 52.52 -10.66 8.40
C TYR A 57 51.26 -10.97 9.21
N GLU A 58 51.03 -10.28 10.33
CA GLU A 58 49.80 -10.43 11.11
C GLU A 58 48.56 -10.00 10.31
N MET A 59 48.66 -8.94 9.50
CA MET A 59 47.57 -8.53 8.62
C MET A 59 47.28 -9.58 7.54
N LEU A 60 48.30 -10.20 6.94
CA LEU A 60 48.13 -11.27 5.96
C LEU A 60 47.52 -12.54 6.59
N ASP A 61 47.87 -12.86 7.84
CA ASP A 61 47.23 -13.95 8.59
C ASP A 61 45.73 -13.67 8.77
N TYR A 62 45.40 -12.45 9.17
CA TYR A 62 44.02 -12.04 9.33
C TYR A 62 43.25 -11.97 8.00
N CYS A 63 43.91 -11.63 6.88
CA CYS A 63 43.30 -11.73 5.55
C CYS A 63 42.84 -13.16 5.21
N VAL A 64 43.58 -14.18 5.65
CA VAL A 64 43.16 -15.59 5.50
C VAL A 64 41.98 -15.90 6.42
N GLU A 65 42.03 -15.42 7.67
CA GLU A 65 40.94 -15.59 8.65
C GLU A 65 39.60 -15.04 8.13
N ILE A 66 39.60 -13.83 7.56
CA ILE A 66 38.39 -13.23 6.98
C ILE A 66 38.03 -13.76 5.59
N SER A 67 38.81 -14.74 5.08
CA SER A 67 38.66 -15.36 3.76
C SER A 67 38.83 -14.40 2.59
N MET A 68 39.67 -13.37 2.76
CA MET A 68 40.10 -12.50 1.66
C MET A 68 41.12 -13.21 0.77
N PHE A 69 42.03 -13.97 1.40
CA PHE A 69 43.04 -14.78 0.72
C PHE A 69 42.96 -16.24 1.13
N ASN A 70 43.39 -17.13 0.26
CA ASN A 70 43.76 -18.50 0.64
C ASN A 70 45.23 -18.58 1.10
N ASN A 71 45.63 -19.73 1.64
CA ASN A 71 47.00 -19.93 2.13
C ASN A 71 48.07 -19.80 1.03
N ASP A 72 47.76 -20.18 -0.21
CA ASP A 72 48.72 -20.09 -1.32
C ASP A 72 48.95 -18.63 -1.73
N GLU A 73 47.89 -17.84 -1.83
CA GLU A 73 47.96 -16.39 -2.09
C GLU A 73 48.75 -15.67 -1.00
N LYS A 74 48.49 -16.00 0.27
CA LYS A 74 49.29 -15.51 1.40
C LYS A 74 50.77 -15.85 1.22
N ASN A 75 51.11 -17.11 0.92
CA ASN A 75 52.50 -17.54 0.74
C ASN A 75 53.19 -16.79 -0.42
N ILE A 76 52.48 -16.57 -1.54
CA ILE A 76 52.99 -15.80 -2.68
C ILE A 76 53.29 -14.36 -2.26
N ILE A 77 52.36 -13.69 -1.58
CA ILE A 77 52.53 -12.30 -1.14
C ILE A 77 53.66 -12.20 -0.11
N GLN A 78 53.75 -13.15 0.83
CA GLN A 78 54.84 -13.21 1.81
C GLN A 78 56.21 -13.38 1.16
N ASN A 79 56.32 -14.22 0.11
CA ASN A 79 57.57 -14.39 -0.63
C ASN A 79 57.97 -13.09 -1.35
N LYS A 80 57.03 -12.40 -2.00
CA LYS A 80 57.29 -11.09 -2.63
C LYS A 80 57.75 -10.04 -1.61
N PHE A 81 57.13 -10.02 -0.43
CA PHE A 81 57.52 -9.14 0.66
C PHE A 81 58.95 -9.45 1.15
N LYS A 82 59.29 -10.73 1.36
CA LYS A 82 60.65 -11.17 1.72
C LYS A 82 61.70 -10.80 0.67
N ASN A 83 61.33 -10.80 -0.60
CA ASN A 83 62.19 -10.40 -1.72
C ASN A 83 62.32 -8.88 -1.87
N GLY A 84 61.66 -8.08 -1.02
CA GLY A 84 61.72 -6.62 -1.05
C GLY A 84 60.85 -5.95 -2.11
N GLU A 85 60.00 -6.69 -2.83
CA GLU A 85 59.17 -6.17 -3.94
C GLU A 85 58.13 -5.12 -3.48
N PHE A 86 57.81 -5.09 -2.19
CA PHE A 86 56.86 -4.17 -1.57
C PHE A 86 57.53 -3.12 -0.66
N SER A 87 58.85 -2.93 -0.81
CA SER A 87 59.65 -2.06 0.04
C SER A 87 60.58 -1.15 -0.77
N GLY A 88 60.99 -0.02 -0.17
CA GLY A 88 61.93 0.92 -0.78
C GLY A 88 61.31 1.85 -1.84
N GLU A 89 62.17 2.61 -2.51
CA GLU A 89 61.79 3.67 -3.46
C GLU A 89 61.10 3.10 -4.71
N SER A 90 61.55 1.93 -5.18
CA SER A 90 60.96 1.24 -6.34
C SER A 90 59.47 0.90 -6.17
N TYR A 91 59.03 0.50 -4.98
CA TYR A 91 57.61 0.23 -4.72
C TYR A 91 56.80 1.52 -4.61
N LYS A 92 57.39 2.59 -4.07
CA LYS A 92 56.76 3.93 -4.09
C LYS A 92 56.56 4.42 -5.52
N ASP A 93 57.50 4.16 -6.42
CA ASP A 93 57.36 4.49 -7.83
C ASP A 93 56.25 3.67 -8.49
N ILE A 94 56.11 2.37 -8.17
CA ILE A 94 54.98 1.54 -8.63
C ILE A 94 53.63 2.11 -8.16
N LEU A 95 53.54 2.57 -6.91
CA LEU A 95 52.33 3.18 -6.38
C LEU A 95 52.03 4.51 -7.10
N LYS A 96 53.05 5.36 -7.33
CA LYS A 96 52.92 6.60 -8.11
C LYS A 96 52.49 6.34 -9.55
N ASP A 97 53.08 5.38 -10.24
CA ASP A 97 52.74 4.98 -11.62
C ASP A 97 51.28 4.53 -11.72
N ARG A 98 50.76 3.91 -10.66
CA ARG A 98 49.35 3.51 -10.56
C ARG A 98 48.42 4.59 -10.02
N SER A 99 48.95 5.78 -9.74
CA SER A 99 48.25 6.88 -9.06
C SER A 99 47.57 6.42 -7.76
N ALA A 100 48.21 5.48 -7.05
CA ALA A 100 47.70 4.91 -5.81
C ALA A 100 48.06 5.84 -4.64
N PRO A 101 47.09 6.31 -3.84
CA PRO A 101 47.31 7.32 -2.81
C PRO A 101 47.85 6.73 -1.49
N TYR A 102 48.80 5.80 -1.54
CA TYR A 102 49.31 5.10 -0.35
C TYR A 102 50.81 5.30 -0.17
N ASP A 103 51.25 5.33 1.09
CA ASP A 103 52.66 5.51 1.46
C ASP A 103 53.41 4.18 1.61
N SER A 104 52.67 3.07 1.80
CA SER A 104 53.22 1.75 2.07
C SER A 104 52.31 0.61 1.63
N PHE A 105 52.87 -0.60 1.51
CA PHE A 105 52.07 -1.82 1.28
C PHE A 105 51.12 -2.12 2.44
N LYS A 106 51.57 -1.89 3.68
CA LYS A 106 50.74 -2.05 4.89
C LYS A 106 49.46 -1.23 4.79
N GLU A 107 49.58 0.04 4.38
CA GLU A 107 48.44 0.93 4.22
C GLU A 107 47.53 0.49 3.08
N PHE A 108 48.09 0.18 1.92
CA PHE A 108 47.34 -0.38 0.79
C PHE A 108 46.53 -1.62 1.19
N LEU A 109 47.15 -2.54 1.94
CA LEU A 109 46.51 -3.76 2.43
C LEU A 109 45.34 -3.44 3.39
N ALA A 110 45.52 -2.50 4.31
CA ALA A 110 44.47 -2.10 5.26
C ALA A 110 43.22 -1.57 4.55
N TYR A 111 43.37 -0.62 3.62
CA TYR A 111 42.23 -0.11 2.85
C TYR A 111 41.62 -1.18 1.93
N SER A 112 42.44 -2.09 1.39
CA SER A 112 41.96 -3.23 0.60
C SER A 112 41.11 -4.19 1.43
N MET A 113 41.43 -4.39 2.71
CA MET A 113 40.63 -5.21 3.63
C MET A 113 39.27 -4.57 3.94
N ILE A 114 39.22 -3.24 4.10
CA ILE A 114 37.97 -2.48 4.26
C ILE A 114 37.10 -2.67 3.00
N ALA A 115 37.67 -2.43 1.82
CA ALA A 115 36.97 -2.60 0.56
C ALA A 115 36.43 -4.03 0.39
N PHE A 116 37.27 -5.05 0.63
CA PHE A 116 36.87 -6.46 0.62
C PHE A 116 35.66 -6.71 1.53
N LYS A 117 35.71 -6.23 2.76
CA LYS A 117 34.65 -6.45 3.74
C LYS A 117 33.34 -5.76 3.33
N LEU A 118 33.40 -4.52 2.85
CA LEU A 118 32.20 -3.80 2.36
C LEU A 118 31.52 -4.54 1.19
N TYR A 119 32.30 -5.08 0.25
CA TYR A 119 31.75 -5.91 -0.84
C TYR A 119 31.25 -7.28 -0.39
N LYS A 120 31.89 -7.88 0.63
CA LYS A 120 31.47 -9.16 1.23
C LYS A 120 30.11 -9.03 1.92
N GLU A 121 29.86 -7.90 2.58
CA GLU A 121 28.62 -7.63 3.32
C GLU A 121 27.51 -6.96 2.48
N ASP A 122 27.67 -6.92 1.16
CA ASP A 122 26.72 -6.33 0.19
C ASP A 122 26.37 -4.87 0.47
N ILE A 123 27.35 -4.08 0.93
CA ILE A 123 27.20 -2.64 1.13
C ILE A 123 27.04 -1.94 -0.23
N ASN A 124 26.17 -0.93 -0.28
CA ASN A 124 25.97 -0.09 -1.47
C ASN A 124 26.42 1.34 -1.25
N ILE A 125 26.31 1.84 -0.02
CA ILE A 125 26.66 3.19 0.38
C ILE A 125 27.63 3.08 1.56
N ALA A 126 28.75 3.79 1.50
CA ALA A 126 29.70 3.90 2.60
C ALA A 126 29.88 5.38 2.94
N ILE A 127 29.85 5.72 4.23
CA ILE A 127 30.17 7.06 4.73
C ILE A 127 31.33 6.93 5.70
N ILE A 128 32.53 7.24 5.19
CA ILE A 128 33.77 7.30 5.98
C ILE A 128 33.74 8.55 6.84
N THR A 129 34.14 8.43 8.09
CA THR A 129 34.11 9.54 9.06
C THR A 129 35.29 9.45 10.02
N ASP A 130 36.51 9.51 9.50
CA ASP A 130 37.71 9.50 10.36
C ASP A 130 37.67 10.68 11.35
N HIS A 131 38.26 10.49 12.54
CA HIS A 131 38.33 11.55 13.55
C HIS A 131 39.11 12.76 13.04
N ASN A 132 38.41 13.89 12.95
CA ASN A 132 38.92 15.23 12.70
C ASN A 132 39.73 15.38 11.39
N THR A 133 39.62 14.44 10.45
CA THR A 133 40.37 14.41 9.20
C THR A 133 39.56 13.77 8.08
N ILE A 134 39.88 14.11 6.82
CA ILE A 134 39.28 13.50 5.62
C ILE A 134 40.30 12.74 4.76
N LYS A 135 41.54 12.60 5.25
CA LYS A 135 42.67 11.99 4.51
C LYS A 135 42.40 10.55 4.06
N GLY A 136 41.51 9.83 4.73
CA GLY A 136 41.12 8.47 4.37
C GLY A 136 40.22 8.37 3.14
N TYR A 137 39.57 9.46 2.71
CA TYR A 137 38.55 9.43 1.65
C TYR A 137 39.10 8.93 0.30
N TYR A 138 40.12 9.59 -0.25
CA TYR A 138 40.70 9.19 -1.54
C TYR A 138 41.40 7.83 -1.46
N LYS A 139 41.97 7.49 -0.29
CA LYS A 139 42.58 6.19 -0.01
C LYS A 139 41.55 5.06 -0.07
N LEU A 140 40.38 5.23 0.54
CA LEU A 140 39.31 4.23 0.45
C LEU A 140 38.64 4.21 -0.91
N LYS A 141 38.44 5.37 -1.55
CA LYS A 141 37.87 5.47 -2.90
C LYS A 141 38.68 4.64 -3.90
N TYR A 142 40.01 4.79 -3.88
CA TYR A 142 40.91 3.99 -4.72
C TYR A 142 40.75 2.48 -4.44
N ALA A 143 40.74 2.06 -3.17
CA ALA A 143 40.61 0.64 -2.81
C ALA A 143 39.27 0.04 -3.29
N LEU A 144 38.18 0.80 -3.20
CA LEU A 144 36.85 0.37 -3.67
C LEU A 144 36.81 0.20 -5.19
N GLU A 145 37.43 1.13 -5.93
CA GLU A 145 37.52 1.09 -7.40
C GLU A 145 38.44 -0.05 -7.87
N ASP A 146 39.60 -0.22 -7.24
CA ASP A 146 40.55 -1.29 -7.52
C ASP A 146 39.91 -2.66 -7.27
N TYR A 147 39.27 -2.84 -6.11
CA TYR A 147 38.57 -4.10 -5.79
C TYR A 147 37.42 -4.37 -6.76
N PHE A 148 36.61 -3.36 -7.09
CA PHE A 148 35.52 -3.52 -8.04
C PHE A 148 36.03 -3.99 -9.41
N SER A 149 37.07 -3.34 -9.92
CA SER A 149 37.62 -3.60 -11.25
C SER A 149 38.19 -5.02 -11.38
N LYS A 150 38.89 -5.51 -10.34
CA LYS A 150 39.55 -6.82 -10.34
C LYS A 150 38.61 -7.97 -9.98
N ASN A 151 37.71 -7.76 -9.02
CA ASN A 151 37.01 -8.85 -8.35
C ASN A 151 35.50 -8.87 -8.60
N VAL A 152 34.89 -7.81 -9.13
CA VAL A 152 33.43 -7.69 -9.23
C VAL A 152 32.97 -7.46 -10.67
N LYS A 153 33.62 -6.54 -11.39
CA LYS A 153 33.26 -6.16 -12.76
C LYS A 153 33.31 -7.38 -13.69
N GLY A 154 32.23 -7.63 -14.42
CA GLY A 154 32.11 -8.74 -15.37
C GLY A 154 31.69 -10.09 -14.78
N LYS A 155 31.52 -10.21 -13.45
CA LYS A 155 30.92 -11.40 -12.84
C LYS A 155 29.40 -11.44 -13.05
N LYS A 156 28.83 -12.67 -13.16
CA LYS A 156 27.40 -12.93 -13.43
C LYS A 156 26.44 -12.26 -12.43
N GLU A 157 26.89 -11.95 -11.22
CA GLU A 157 26.04 -11.39 -10.15
C GLU A 157 25.64 -9.93 -10.36
N GLY A 158 26.31 -9.18 -11.24
CA GLY A 158 25.89 -7.81 -11.61
C GLY A 158 25.87 -6.81 -10.44
N LYS A 159 26.75 -6.97 -9.43
CA LYS A 159 26.89 -6.01 -8.33
C LYS A 159 27.36 -4.64 -8.84
N ILE A 160 26.87 -3.57 -8.23
CA ILE A 160 27.19 -2.16 -8.51
C ILE A 160 28.36 -1.75 -7.60
N PRO A 161 29.26 -0.82 -8.00
CA PRO A 161 30.29 -0.31 -7.10
C PRO A 161 29.70 0.32 -5.83
N VAL A 162 30.39 0.15 -4.70
CA VAL A 162 30.09 0.86 -3.46
C VAL A 162 30.30 2.35 -3.69
N TYR A 163 29.29 3.16 -3.40
CA TYR A 163 29.41 4.62 -3.49
C TYR A 163 29.90 5.17 -2.14
N LEU A 164 31.02 5.88 -2.16
CA LEU A 164 31.63 6.49 -0.98
C LEU A 164 31.22 7.97 -0.87
N PHE A 165 30.65 8.36 0.26
CA PHE A 165 30.43 9.78 0.60
C PHE A 165 31.62 10.32 1.41
N LEU A 166 31.99 11.57 1.13
CA LEU A 166 32.97 12.31 1.91
C LEU A 166 32.36 12.64 3.27
N GLY A 167 33.03 12.26 4.36
CA GLY A 167 32.61 12.59 5.71
C GLY A 167 33.75 12.67 6.70
N VAL A 168 33.45 13.22 7.86
CA VAL A 168 34.38 13.44 8.98
C VAL A 168 33.61 13.37 10.30
N GLU A 169 34.22 12.83 11.36
CA GLU A 169 33.72 12.93 12.73
C GLU A 169 34.53 13.97 13.50
N ILE A 170 33.88 15.00 14.01
CA ILE A 170 34.53 16.10 14.74
C ILE A 170 34.26 15.95 16.23
N SER A 171 35.33 15.92 17.03
CA SER A 171 35.27 15.95 18.49
C SER A 171 35.12 17.37 19.01
N CYS A 172 33.99 17.64 19.66
CA CYS A 172 33.61 18.96 20.16
C CYS A 172 33.89 19.14 21.66
N SER A 173 33.99 20.39 22.10
CA SER A 173 34.33 20.74 23.49
C SER A 173 33.24 20.38 24.52
N ASP A 174 32.02 20.13 24.08
CA ASP A 174 30.91 19.66 24.90
C ASP A 174 30.84 18.13 25.01
N GLN A 175 31.95 17.44 24.69
CA GLN A 175 32.11 15.97 24.74
C GLN A 175 31.10 15.23 23.86
N THR A 176 30.73 15.85 22.74
CA THR A 176 29.91 15.23 21.70
C THR A 176 30.71 15.09 20.42
N HIS A 177 30.32 14.12 19.60
CA HIS A 177 30.87 13.93 18.27
C HIS A 177 29.85 14.36 17.22
N VAL A 178 30.28 15.20 16.29
CA VAL A 178 29.47 15.66 15.17
C VAL A 178 30.00 15.06 13.87
N VAL A 179 29.15 14.35 13.14
CA VAL A 179 29.48 13.90 11.80
C VAL A 179 29.04 14.94 10.77
N GLY A 180 29.95 15.29 9.87
CA GLY A 180 29.68 16.04 8.65
C GLY A 180 29.77 15.14 7.43
N ILE A 181 28.80 15.24 6.51
CA ILE A 181 28.79 14.53 5.21
C ILE A 181 28.67 15.57 4.10
N PHE A 182 29.49 15.44 3.07
CA PHE A 182 29.63 16.45 2.02
C PHE A 182 29.58 15.85 0.61
N ASN A 183 29.28 16.68 -0.38
CA ASN A 183 29.54 16.36 -1.77
C ASN A 183 31.06 16.35 -2.01
N GLU A 184 31.54 15.45 -2.86
CA GLU A 184 32.98 15.33 -3.18
C GLU A 184 33.56 16.63 -3.76
N GLU A 185 32.76 17.39 -4.51
CA GLU A 185 33.14 18.69 -5.06
C GLU A 185 33.57 19.72 -3.99
N ASN A 186 33.20 19.49 -2.72
CA ASN A 186 33.57 20.38 -1.60
C ASN A 186 34.84 19.93 -0.86
N TYR A 187 35.59 18.93 -1.34
CA TYR A 187 36.75 18.39 -0.62
C TYR A 187 37.71 19.46 -0.12
N GLU A 188 38.17 20.37 -0.99
CA GLU A 188 39.13 21.44 -0.64
C GLU A 188 38.56 22.42 0.41
N ASN A 189 37.26 22.73 0.32
CA ASN A 189 36.58 23.59 1.30
C ASN A 189 36.46 22.91 2.66
N VAL A 190 36.22 21.60 2.69
CA VAL A 190 36.15 20.82 3.93
C VAL A 190 37.55 20.69 4.55
N GLU A 191 38.58 20.45 3.73
CA GLU A 191 39.97 20.40 4.19
C GLU A 191 40.38 21.71 4.88
N LYS A 192 40.15 22.84 4.21
CA LYS A 192 40.40 24.17 4.78
C LYS A 192 39.59 24.43 6.05
N PHE A 193 38.31 24.04 6.05
CA PHE A 193 37.47 24.15 7.24
C PHE A 193 38.04 23.39 8.43
N LEU A 194 38.57 22.18 8.21
CA LEU A 194 39.22 21.40 9.26
C LEU A 194 40.52 22.07 9.72
N GLU A 195 41.35 22.58 8.81
CA GLU A 195 42.56 23.34 9.17
C GLU A 195 42.27 24.56 10.05
N ASP A 196 41.17 25.27 9.76
CA ASP A 196 40.78 26.48 10.48
C ASP A 196 40.17 26.20 11.87
N ASN A 197 39.57 25.01 12.08
CA ASN A 197 38.73 24.72 13.26
C ASN A 197 39.24 23.56 14.15
N ILE A 198 40.09 22.67 13.63
CA ILE A 198 40.62 21.52 14.36
C ILE A 198 42.01 21.87 14.92
N TYR A 199 42.20 21.67 16.22
CA TYR A 199 43.48 21.93 16.87
C TYR A 199 44.48 20.79 16.66
N THR A 200 44.05 19.54 16.89
CA THR A 200 44.80 18.33 16.55
C THR A 200 43.83 17.22 16.13
N GLU A 201 44.32 16.25 15.35
CA GLU A 201 43.50 15.10 14.91
C GLU A 201 43.04 14.22 16.11
N GLU A 202 43.77 14.23 17.23
CA GLU A 202 43.43 13.49 18.45
C GLU A 202 42.42 14.24 19.34
N THR A 203 42.56 15.56 19.49
CA THR A 203 41.75 16.35 20.44
C THR A 203 40.54 17.05 19.82
N GLY A 204 40.50 17.24 18.50
CA GLY A 204 39.41 17.92 17.82
C GLY A 204 39.40 19.45 18.03
N THR A 205 38.22 20.02 18.28
CA THR A 205 37.97 21.47 18.33
C THR A 205 37.57 21.97 19.72
N ILE A 206 37.81 23.27 19.98
CA ILE A 206 37.30 23.98 21.16
C ILE A 206 35.83 24.42 20.98
N GLU A 207 35.30 24.34 19.77
CA GLU A 207 33.92 24.71 19.45
C GLU A 207 32.91 23.65 19.97
N THR A 208 31.70 24.11 20.25
CA THR A 208 30.58 23.25 20.68
C THR A 208 29.94 22.56 19.48
N SER A 209 29.25 21.43 19.70
CA SER A 209 28.54 20.75 18.60
C SER A 209 27.53 21.63 17.88
N PHE A 210 26.82 22.51 18.61
CA PHE A 210 25.91 23.48 17.99
C PHE A 210 26.62 24.39 16.98
N SER A 211 27.81 24.90 17.33
CA SER A 211 28.62 25.76 16.48
C SER A 211 29.07 25.00 15.22
N ILE A 212 29.63 23.80 15.41
CA ILE A 212 30.11 22.95 14.31
C ILE A 212 28.98 22.55 13.36
N ILE A 213 27.80 22.18 13.88
CA ILE A 213 26.61 21.89 13.06
C ILE A 213 26.26 23.08 12.16
N ASN A 214 26.25 24.30 12.70
CA ASN A 214 25.94 25.49 11.91
C ASN A 214 26.99 25.75 10.82
N GLN A 215 28.27 25.57 11.14
CA GLN A 215 29.36 25.75 10.18
C GLN A 215 29.32 24.70 9.05
N ILE A 216 29.05 23.43 9.37
CA ILE A 216 28.84 22.37 8.37
C ILE A 216 27.65 22.72 7.46
N ASN A 217 26.55 23.21 8.02
CA ASN A 217 25.37 23.60 7.25
C ASN A 217 25.66 24.79 6.31
N LEU A 218 26.51 25.74 6.70
CA LEU A 218 26.97 26.84 5.85
C LEU A 218 27.81 26.35 4.65
N LEU A 219 28.50 25.22 4.80
CA LEU A 219 29.23 24.54 3.72
C LEU A 219 28.33 23.64 2.84
N ASN A 220 27.00 23.74 3.00
CA ASN A 220 26.02 22.85 2.36
C ASN A 220 26.24 21.36 2.68
N GLY A 221 26.84 21.06 3.84
CA GLY A 221 27.00 19.70 4.36
C GLY A 221 25.75 19.22 5.10
N ILE A 222 25.66 17.90 5.27
CA ILE A 222 24.71 17.26 6.18
C ILE A 222 25.42 17.07 7.52
N SER A 223 24.81 17.51 8.61
CA SER A 223 25.37 17.38 9.96
C SER A 223 24.45 16.59 10.89
N TYR A 224 25.04 15.80 11.80
CA TYR A 224 24.31 15.12 12.86
C TYR A 224 25.19 14.76 14.07
N ILE A 225 24.57 14.53 15.22
CA ILE A 225 25.27 14.02 16.41
C ILE A 225 25.46 12.52 16.26
N ALA A 226 26.71 12.07 16.28
CA ALA A 226 27.07 10.65 16.31
C ALA A 226 26.81 10.04 17.70
N HIS A 227 26.53 8.74 17.68
CA HIS A 227 26.30 7.81 18.78
C HIS A 227 25.62 8.45 19.98
N VAL A 228 24.51 9.16 19.73
CA VAL A 228 23.79 9.96 20.74
C VAL A 228 23.38 9.16 21.98
N ASN A 229 23.37 7.84 21.87
CA ASN A 229 23.24 6.92 23.00
C ASN A 229 24.22 7.20 24.16
N THR A 230 25.42 7.73 23.88
CA THR A 230 26.46 8.08 24.85
C THR A 230 26.36 9.51 25.37
N TYR A 231 25.45 10.33 24.82
CA TYR A 231 25.30 11.73 25.18
C TYR A 231 25.10 11.93 26.69
N GLU A 232 25.93 12.80 27.29
CA GLU A 232 25.92 13.04 28.73
C GLU A 232 24.98 14.16 29.18
N GLY A 233 24.42 14.93 28.25
CA GLY A 233 23.52 16.03 28.62
C GLY A 233 24.26 17.31 29.02
N ILE A 234 25.46 17.54 28.47
CA ILE A 234 26.27 18.73 28.75
C ILE A 234 25.60 19.97 28.10
N GLY A 235 25.70 21.12 28.79
CA GLY A 235 25.17 22.41 28.34
C GLY A 235 23.93 22.91 29.09
N SER A 236 23.65 24.21 28.96
CA SER A 236 22.49 24.86 29.59
C SER A 236 21.15 24.43 28.97
N GLY A 237 20.03 24.70 29.63
CA GLY A 237 18.70 24.42 29.05
C GLY A 237 18.48 25.11 27.70
N LEU A 238 18.94 26.35 27.55
CA LEU A 238 18.89 27.10 26.28
C LEU A 238 19.76 26.45 25.18
N TYR A 239 20.96 26.00 25.55
CA TYR A 239 21.85 25.28 24.63
C TYR A 239 21.16 24.02 24.10
N LYS A 240 20.64 23.19 25.01
CA LYS A 240 19.92 21.96 24.65
C LYS A 240 18.69 22.24 23.79
N LYS A 241 17.97 23.33 24.07
CA LYS A 241 16.83 23.76 23.26
C LYS A 241 17.29 24.04 21.83
N ASN A 242 18.30 24.87 21.64
CA ASN A 242 18.78 25.24 20.30
C ASN A 242 19.38 24.05 19.53
N LEU A 243 20.11 23.18 20.23
CA LEU A 243 20.67 21.97 19.64
C LEU A 243 19.54 21.06 19.13
N PHE A 244 18.63 20.64 20.01
CA PHE A 244 17.63 19.60 19.72
C PHE A 244 16.32 20.07 19.09
N SER A 245 15.99 21.37 19.08
CA SER A 245 14.68 21.85 18.58
C SER A 245 14.73 22.56 17.22
N THR A 246 15.82 23.25 16.87
CA THR A 246 15.87 24.08 15.64
C THR A 246 16.80 23.53 14.58
N ASN A 247 17.91 22.87 14.95
CA ASN A 247 18.99 22.58 14.00
C ASN A 247 19.22 21.09 13.71
N LEU A 248 18.88 20.19 14.64
CA LEU A 248 19.09 18.76 14.46
C LEU A 248 17.90 18.07 13.79
N LYS A 249 18.11 17.65 12.55
CA LYS A 249 17.17 16.80 11.79
C LYS A 249 17.54 15.32 11.82
N ILE A 250 18.74 14.98 12.30
CA ILE A 250 19.34 13.66 12.19
C ILE A 250 20.07 13.33 13.48
N LEU A 251 20.00 12.06 13.92
CA LEU A 251 20.76 11.53 15.05
C LEU A 251 21.30 10.13 14.73
N GLY A 252 22.55 9.88 15.10
CA GLY A 252 23.21 8.58 15.01
C GLY A 252 22.99 7.75 16.26
N LEU A 253 22.70 6.45 16.08
CA LEU A 253 22.52 5.49 17.16
C LEU A 253 23.40 4.25 16.89
N THR A 254 24.25 3.87 17.83
CA THR A 254 24.97 2.59 17.83
C THR A 254 24.18 1.48 18.54
N ASN A 255 23.16 1.85 19.32
CA ASN A 255 22.26 0.92 19.98
C ASN A 255 20.80 1.41 19.97
N LEU A 256 19.97 0.77 19.14
CA LEU A 256 18.55 1.08 18.97
C LEU A 256 17.70 0.87 20.24
N SER A 257 18.16 0.06 21.19
CA SER A 257 17.44 -0.20 22.44
C SER A 257 17.66 0.86 23.51
N SER A 258 18.77 1.61 23.44
CA SER A 258 19.14 2.60 24.45
C SER A 258 18.40 3.92 24.21
N LYS A 259 17.54 4.31 25.17
CA LYS A 259 16.75 5.56 25.12
C LYS A 259 17.06 6.53 26.26
N SER A 260 18.03 6.21 27.13
CA SER A 260 18.35 7.01 28.33
C SER A 260 18.77 8.45 28.00
N TRP A 261 19.44 8.65 26.86
CA TRP A 261 19.86 9.96 26.36
C TRP A 261 18.69 10.93 26.14
N LYS A 262 17.47 10.43 25.84
CA LYS A 262 16.27 11.27 25.65
C LYS A 262 15.91 12.07 26.90
N ASN A 263 16.18 11.52 28.10
CA ASN A 263 15.93 12.24 29.34
C ASN A 263 16.92 13.39 29.58
N LYS A 264 18.00 13.43 28.80
CA LYS A 264 19.07 14.43 28.90
C LYS A 264 18.93 15.55 27.86
N THR A 265 18.01 15.41 26.89
CA THR A 265 17.68 16.43 25.88
C THR A 265 16.72 17.48 26.43
N HIS A 266 16.39 18.50 25.63
CA HIS A 266 15.37 19.48 26.00
C HIS A 266 13.95 18.85 26.00
N PRO A 267 13.03 19.24 26.91
CA PRO A 267 11.66 18.71 26.96
C PRO A 267 10.85 18.90 25.66
N ASP A 268 11.14 19.96 24.89
CA ASP A 268 10.47 20.25 23.61
C ASP A 268 10.93 19.33 22.45
N PHE A 269 11.87 18.39 22.69
CA PHE A 269 12.35 17.47 21.66
C PHE A 269 11.23 16.54 21.17
N LYS A 270 10.98 16.54 19.85
CA LYS A 270 9.93 15.75 19.19
C LYS A 270 10.54 14.64 18.34
N ASP A 271 10.30 13.40 18.76
CA ASP A 271 10.89 12.17 18.20
C ASP A 271 10.49 11.89 16.74
N ASP A 272 9.28 12.31 16.36
CA ASP A 272 8.66 12.08 15.06
C ASP A 272 9.26 12.94 13.93
N LYS A 273 10.04 13.97 14.29
CA LYS A 273 10.65 14.92 13.34
C LYS A 273 12.13 14.63 13.04
N VAL A 274 12.69 13.57 13.61
CA VAL A 274 14.13 13.26 13.54
C VAL A 274 14.39 12.00 12.73
N CYS A 275 15.35 12.09 11.82
CA CYS A 275 15.91 10.96 11.09
C CYS A 275 16.91 10.21 11.97
N TYR A 276 16.63 8.94 12.27
CA TYR A 276 17.57 8.08 12.98
C TYR A 276 18.41 7.26 12.02
N LEU A 277 19.73 7.30 12.20
CA LEU A 277 20.69 6.47 11.48
C LEU A 277 21.19 5.37 12.43
N PHE A 278 21.14 4.12 11.98
CA PHE A 278 21.86 3.03 12.63
C PHE A 278 23.28 3.01 12.06
N GLU A 279 24.21 3.46 12.87
CA GLU A 279 25.62 3.60 12.52
C GLU A 279 26.47 2.53 13.21
N SER A 280 27.63 2.25 12.62
CA SER A 280 28.50 1.17 13.05
C SER A 280 29.53 1.58 14.11
N ASP A 281 30.00 2.82 14.03
CA ASP A 281 31.18 3.31 14.75
C ASP A 281 32.36 2.30 14.66
N ALA A 282 32.52 1.71 13.48
CA ALA A 282 33.41 0.57 13.28
C ALA A 282 34.88 1.02 13.21
N HIS A 283 35.67 0.54 14.16
CA HIS A 283 37.12 0.73 14.23
C HIS A 283 37.93 -0.52 13.79
N SER A 284 37.24 -1.59 13.41
CA SER A 284 37.83 -2.88 13.06
C SER A 284 37.05 -3.57 11.94
N ILE A 285 37.74 -4.39 11.16
CA ILE A 285 37.20 -5.07 9.98
C ILE A 285 36.04 -6.00 10.31
N ASN A 286 36.04 -6.65 11.47
CA ASN A 286 34.97 -7.56 11.86
C ASN A 286 33.64 -6.84 12.16
N LYS A 287 33.67 -5.55 12.53
CA LYS A 287 32.47 -4.75 12.84
C LYS A 287 31.78 -4.16 11.61
N LEU A 288 32.51 -3.99 10.51
CA LEU A 288 31.99 -3.41 9.28
C LEU A 288 30.85 -4.26 8.70
N GLY A 289 29.75 -3.62 8.30
CA GLY A 289 28.62 -4.24 7.60
C GLY A 289 27.66 -5.05 8.47
N ILE A 290 27.78 -4.92 9.81
CA ILE A 290 26.88 -5.54 10.80
C ILE A 290 25.73 -4.58 11.15
N GLN A 291 26.05 -3.33 11.50
CA GLN A 291 25.08 -2.31 11.90
C GLN A 291 24.86 -1.36 10.73
N ASN A 292 23.68 -1.42 10.12
CA ASN A 292 23.43 -0.72 8.85
C ASN A 292 22.11 0.01 8.83
N THR A 293 22.14 1.15 8.15
CA THR A 293 20.95 1.87 7.74
C THR A 293 20.55 1.44 6.34
N TRP A 294 19.25 1.25 6.10
CA TRP A 294 18.69 0.99 4.79
C TRP A 294 18.07 2.27 4.23
N ILE A 295 18.55 2.71 3.07
CA ILE A 295 18.06 3.94 2.44
C ILE A 295 17.42 3.63 1.09
N LYS A 296 16.16 4.03 0.92
CA LYS A 296 15.40 3.85 -0.31
C LYS A 296 15.70 4.99 -1.29
N MET A 297 16.37 4.67 -2.40
CA MET A 297 16.69 5.63 -3.46
C MET A 297 16.88 4.95 -4.82
N ASN A 298 16.67 5.70 -5.91
CA ASN A 298 16.89 5.19 -7.27
C ASN A 298 18.38 5.24 -7.65
N GLU A 299 18.92 6.45 -7.73
CA GLU A 299 20.33 6.73 -7.98
C GLU A 299 21.01 7.13 -6.68
N ILE A 300 22.29 6.77 -6.52
CA ILE A 300 23.08 7.17 -5.35
C ILE A 300 23.82 8.46 -5.69
N SER A 301 23.45 9.54 -5.02
CA SER A 301 24.09 10.85 -5.14
C SER A 301 23.83 11.67 -3.88
N PHE A 302 24.62 12.73 -3.66
CA PHE A 302 24.46 13.60 -2.49
C PHE A 302 23.06 14.21 -2.39
N ASN A 303 22.51 14.70 -3.51
CA ASN A 303 21.14 15.22 -3.57
C ASN A 303 20.08 14.15 -3.26
N SER A 304 20.30 12.90 -3.69
CA SER A 304 19.39 11.79 -3.36
C SER A 304 19.44 11.42 -1.89
N LEU A 305 20.61 11.53 -1.25
CA LEU A 305 20.78 11.34 0.20
C LEU A 305 20.04 12.43 0.98
N ILE A 306 20.21 13.71 0.62
CA ILE A 306 19.47 14.86 1.21
C ILE A 306 17.96 14.62 1.10
N LYS A 307 17.48 14.27 -0.10
CA LYS A 307 16.06 14.00 -0.33
C LYS A 307 15.55 12.85 0.55
N SER A 308 16.33 11.78 0.68
CA SER A 308 15.96 10.61 1.48
C SER A 308 15.88 10.95 2.97
N ILE A 309 16.80 11.76 3.48
CA ILE A 309 16.81 12.24 4.87
C ILE A 309 15.64 13.18 5.14
N ASN A 310 15.35 14.12 4.24
CA ASN A 310 14.18 15.00 4.38
C ASN A 310 12.85 14.20 4.37
N ASN A 311 12.84 13.04 3.72
CA ASN A 311 11.71 12.10 3.68
C ASN A 311 11.94 10.86 4.58
N HIS A 312 12.73 10.97 5.67
CA HIS A 312 13.23 9.82 6.43
C HIS A 312 12.17 8.81 6.85
N LEU A 313 10.97 9.26 7.26
CA LEU A 313 9.85 8.38 7.66
C LEU A 313 9.49 7.30 6.61
N PHE A 314 9.83 7.52 5.34
CA PHE A 314 9.49 6.63 4.23
C PHE A 314 10.69 6.14 3.43
N CYS A 315 11.88 6.65 3.70
CA CYS A 315 13.07 6.38 2.91
C CYS A 315 14.25 5.88 3.75
N VAL A 316 14.25 6.07 5.06
CA VAL A 316 15.37 5.69 5.94
C VAL A 316 14.86 4.71 6.99
N TYR A 317 15.52 3.56 7.08
CA TYR A 317 15.14 2.50 7.99
C TYR A 317 16.35 1.94 8.73
N THR A 318 16.26 1.86 10.05
CA THR A 318 17.28 1.23 10.91
C THR A 318 17.20 -0.29 10.89
N VAL A 319 16.12 -0.86 10.35
CA VAL A 319 15.93 -2.29 10.10
C VAL A 319 15.43 -2.45 8.67
N LYS A 320 15.91 -3.47 7.95
CA LYS A 320 15.49 -3.72 6.57
C LYS A 320 13.96 -3.88 6.51
N PRO A 321 13.23 -3.02 5.80
CA PRO A 321 11.78 -3.14 5.72
C PRO A 321 11.40 -4.38 4.89
N THR A 322 10.33 -5.05 5.29
CA THR A 322 9.69 -6.11 4.50
C THR A 322 9.06 -5.50 3.26
N THR A 323 9.23 -6.14 2.11
CA THR A 323 8.68 -5.65 0.84
C THR A 323 7.50 -6.50 0.41
N THR A 324 6.50 -5.93 -0.27
CA THR A 324 5.39 -6.70 -0.82
C THR A 324 5.87 -7.82 -1.76
N ASP A 325 5.27 -8.99 -1.62
CA ASP A 325 5.48 -10.17 -2.48
C ASP A 325 4.34 -10.38 -3.49
N THR A 326 3.27 -9.59 -3.36
CA THR A 326 2.07 -9.63 -4.19
C THR A 326 1.89 -8.29 -4.89
N TYR A 327 2.15 -8.27 -6.19
CA TYR A 327 2.10 -7.04 -6.99
C TYR A 327 2.01 -7.34 -8.48
N ILE A 328 1.39 -6.43 -9.24
CA ILE A 328 1.34 -6.48 -10.70
C ILE A 328 2.70 -6.04 -11.22
N LYS A 329 3.31 -6.84 -12.07
CA LYS A 329 4.61 -6.53 -12.68
C LYS A 329 4.49 -5.70 -13.95
N GLY A 330 3.47 -5.97 -14.76
CA GLY A 330 3.26 -5.25 -16.01
C GLY A 330 2.14 -5.85 -16.83
N ILE A 331 1.75 -5.13 -17.87
CA ILE A 331 0.69 -5.48 -18.81
C ILE A 331 1.16 -5.21 -20.25
N ILE A 332 0.82 -6.13 -21.14
CA ILE A 332 0.95 -5.99 -22.59
C ILE A 332 -0.46 -6.00 -23.18
N LEU A 333 -0.78 -4.97 -23.96
CA LEU A 333 -1.99 -4.89 -24.74
C LEU A 333 -1.62 -4.96 -26.22
N ASN A 334 -2.06 -6.02 -26.89
CA ASN A 334 -1.88 -6.14 -28.33
C ASN A 334 -3.07 -5.46 -29.03
N PRO A 335 -2.87 -4.30 -29.69
CA PRO A 335 -3.99 -3.46 -30.10
C PRO A 335 -4.78 -3.98 -31.29
N GLY A 336 -4.31 -5.01 -31.99
CA GLY A 336 -4.92 -5.46 -33.25
C GLY A 336 -5.04 -4.29 -34.24
N SER A 337 -6.17 -4.21 -34.94
CA SER A 337 -6.46 -3.12 -35.89
C SER A 337 -6.95 -1.83 -35.19
N THR A 338 -7.68 -1.95 -34.08
CA THR A 338 -8.55 -0.88 -33.55
C THR A 338 -8.37 -0.55 -32.07
N GLY A 339 -7.54 -1.27 -31.32
CA GLY A 339 -7.31 -1.02 -29.89
C GLY A 339 -6.77 0.39 -29.63
N PHE A 340 -7.29 1.09 -28.62
CA PHE A 340 -6.99 2.51 -28.39
C PHE A 340 -5.58 2.75 -27.82
N LEU A 341 -5.14 1.92 -26.87
CA LEU A 341 -3.79 2.01 -26.30
C LEU A 341 -2.80 1.26 -27.20
N LYS A 342 -1.77 1.96 -27.70
CA LYS A 342 -0.77 1.39 -28.64
C LYS A 342 0.66 1.73 -28.22
N GLY A 343 1.61 0.92 -28.68
CA GLY A 343 3.02 1.29 -28.76
C GLY A 343 3.29 2.25 -29.92
N THR A 344 4.52 2.74 -30.01
CA THR A 344 4.99 3.50 -31.17
C THR A 344 4.86 2.66 -32.44
N GLY A 345 4.28 3.21 -33.51
CA GLY A 345 4.20 2.50 -34.80
C GLY A 345 3.18 1.35 -34.89
N LYS A 346 2.13 1.32 -34.04
CA LYS A 346 1.14 0.22 -33.92
C LYS A 346 1.66 -1.06 -33.23
N GLU A 347 2.81 -0.97 -32.56
CA GLU A 347 3.31 -2.03 -31.69
C GLU A 347 2.43 -2.23 -30.46
N SER A 348 2.71 -3.28 -29.70
CA SER A 348 2.05 -3.57 -28.44
C SER A 348 2.23 -2.43 -27.44
N PHE A 349 1.17 -2.11 -26.70
CA PHE A 349 1.27 -1.19 -25.57
C PHE A 349 1.80 -1.97 -24.37
N ILE A 350 2.97 -1.57 -23.85
CA ILE A 350 3.66 -2.29 -22.77
C ILE A 350 3.90 -1.32 -21.63
N VAL A 351 3.35 -1.61 -20.45
CA VAL A 351 3.65 -0.86 -19.22
C VAL A 351 4.02 -1.82 -18.11
N ASP A 352 5.14 -1.54 -17.45
CA ASP A 352 5.54 -2.18 -16.21
C ASP A 352 5.18 -1.32 -15.00
N PHE A 353 5.07 -1.97 -13.85
CA PHE A 353 4.81 -1.31 -12.58
C PHE A 353 5.91 -1.62 -11.55
N SER A 354 6.30 -0.58 -10.81
CA SER A 354 7.01 -0.66 -9.54
C SER A 354 6.16 -1.39 -8.51
N LYS A 355 6.81 -2.10 -7.59
CA LYS A 355 6.13 -2.77 -6.48
C LYS A 355 5.58 -1.80 -5.40
N ASP A 356 5.92 -0.52 -5.50
CA ASP A 356 5.56 0.53 -4.54
C ASP A 356 4.50 1.49 -5.16
N LEU A 357 4.68 2.82 -5.11
CA LEU A 357 3.73 3.79 -5.67
C LEU A 357 3.98 4.08 -7.16
N ASN A 358 2.94 3.86 -7.96
CA ASN A 358 2.88 4.11 -9.39
C ASN A 358 1.84 5.19 -9.69
N CYS A 359 2.25 6.30 -10.29
CA CYS A 359 1.37 7.39 -10.68
C CYS A 359 1.24 7.46 -12.20
N ILE A 360 0.05 7.16 -12.72
CA ILE A 360 -0.29 7.28 -14.14
C ILE A 360 -0.91 8.66 -14.36
N ILE A 361 -0.25 9.49 -15.17
CA ILE A 361 -0.61 10.88 -15.42
C ILE A 361 -0.79 11.17 -16.90
N GLY A 362 -1.48 12.26 -17.23
CA GLY A 362 -1.70 12.71 -18.60
C GLY A 362 -3.01 13.49 -18.75
N GLY A 363 -3.18 14.18 -19.88
CA GLY A 363 -4.38 14.95 -20.19
C GLY A 363 -5.67 14.11 -20.25
N ARG A 364 -6.84 14.75 -20.42
CA ARG A 364 -8.13 14.04 -20.60
C ARG A 364 -8.09 13.18 -21.87
N GLY A 365 -8.75 12.02 -21.84
CA GLY A 365 -8.85 11.13 -23.01
C GLY A 365 -7.55 10.40 -23.41
N THR A 366 -6.53 10.36 -22.54
CA THR A 366 -5.25 9.66 -22.79
C THR A 366 -5.29 8.15 -22.51
N GLY A 367 -6.39 7.62 -21.96
CA GLY A 367 -6.56 6.20 -21.65
C GLY A 367 -6.09 5.76 -20.27
N LYS A 368 -5.94 6.70 -19.31
CA LYS A 368 -5.51 6.37 -17.94
C LYS A 368 -6.46 5.37 -17.24
N SER A 369 -7.75 5.69 -17.14
CA SER A 369 -8.77 4.81 -16.53
C SER A 369 -9.01 3.54 -17.35
N THR A 370 -8.68 3.55 -18.66
CA THR A 370 -8.74 2.37 -19.51
C THR A 370 -7.80 1.27 -19.02
N ILE A 371 -6.58 1.61 -18.57
CA ILE A 371 -5.65 0.64 -18.00
C ILE A 371 -6.26 -0.01 -16.76
N LEU A 372 -6.87 0.78 -15.88
CA LEU A 372 -7.50 0.27 -14.65
C LEU A 372 -8.69 -0.63 -14.95
N ASN A 373 -9.57 -0.24 -15.88
CA ASN A 373 -10.71 -1.05 -16.31
C ASN A 373 -10.30 -2.41 -16.91
N ILE A 374 -9.17 -2.45 -17.63
CA ILE A 374 -8.61 -3.70 -18.16
C ILE A 374 -8.12 -4.59 -17.01
N LEU A 375 -7.34 -4.02 -16.07
CA LEU A 375 -6.88 -4.77 -14.89
C LEU A 375 -8.08 -5.34 -14.11
N ASP A 376 -9.09 -4.51 -13.84
CA ASP A 376 -10.33 -4.92 -13.16
C ASP A 376 -10.99 -6.08 -13.88
N THR A 377 -11.21 -5.96 -15.19
CA THR A 377 -11.91 -6.98 -15.98
C THR A 377 -11.16 -8.30 -16.02
N VAL A 378 -9.84 -8.26 -16.20
CA VAL A 378 -9.01 -9.47 -16.33
C VAL A 378 -8.83 -10.18 -14.99
N PHE A 379 -8.60 -9.45 -13.90
CA PHE A 379 -8.39 -10.08 -12.59
C PHE A 379 -9.70 -10.52 -11.91
N THR A 380 -10.79 -9.77 -12.07
CA THR A 380 -12.08 -10.12 -11.45
C THR A 380 -12.89 -11.11 -12.29
N ASN A 381 -12.50 -11.35 -13.55
CA ASN A 381 -13.32 -12.07 -14.53
C ASN A 381 -14.72 -11.47 -14.70
N GLU A 382 -14.86 -10.16 -14.47
CA GLU A 382 -16.13 -9.44 -14.55
C GLU A 382 -15.96 -8.12 -15.30
N ALA A 383 -16.77 -7.91 -16.33
CA ALA A 383 -16.85 -6.62 -17.03
C ALA A 383 -18.02 -5.79 -16.48
N LYS A 384 -17.79 -4.50 -16.22
CA LYS A 384 -18.81 -3.58 -15.66
C LYS A 384 -20.10 -3.54 -16.48
N ASP A 385 -19.96 -3.47 -17.79
CA ASP A 385 -21.06 -3.37 -18.74
C ASP A 385 -20.60 -3.88 -20.12
N LEU A 386 -21.56 -4.00 -21.04
CA LEU A 386 -21.31 -4.55 -22.38
C LEU A 386 -20.40 -3.64 -23.20
N ASP A 387 -20.49 -2.33 -23.04
CA ASP A 387 -19.68 -1.37 -23.80
C ASP A 387 -18.22 -1.43 -23.38
N THR A 388 -17.95 -1.55 -22.08
CA THR A 388 -16.61 -1.79 -21.52
C THR A 388 -16.06 -3.11 -22.06
N LEU A 389 -16.85 -4.19 -22.05
CA LEU A 389 -16.41 -5.49 -22.58
C LEU A 389 -16.12 -5.43 -24.07
N LYS A 390 -16.97 -4.77 -24.87
CA LYS A 390 -16.76 -4.57 -26.30
C LYS A 390 -15.47 -3.80 -26.56
N PHE A 391 -15.23 -2.73 -25.80
CA PHE A 391 -14.03 -1.91 -25.90
C PHE A 391 -12.76 -2.73 -25.60
N ILE A 392 -12.75 -3.49 -24.51
CA ILE A 392 -11.61 -4.37 -24.14
C ILE A 392 -11.44 -5.49 -25.18
N SER A 393 -12.52 -5.91 -25.84
CA SER A 393 -12.47 -6.95 -26.86
C SER A 393 -11.88 -6.49 -28.21
N LEU A 394 -11.59 -5.20 -28.36
CA LEU A 394 -10.87 -4.65 -29.53
C LEU A 394 -9.39 -5.01 -29.55
N TYR A 395 -8.82 -5.41 -28.41
CA TYR A 395 -7.43 -5.88 -28.31
C TYR A 395 -7.33 -7.33 -28.77
N SER A 396 -6.31 -7.72 -29.54
CA SER A 396 -6.18 -9.11 -30.03
C SER A 396 -5.81 -10.10 -28.92
N SER A 397 -5.03 -9.65 -27.94
CA SER A 397 -4.70 -10.39 -26.72
C SER A 397 -4.16 -9.42 -25.68
N ILE A 398 -4.33 -9.80 -24.41
CA ILE A 398 -3.86 -9.02 -23.26
C ILE A 398 -3.08 -9.97 -22.36
N PHE A 399 -1.89 -9.57 -21.93
CA PHE A 399 -1.07 -10.34 -21.00
C PHE A 399 -0.79 -9.50 -19.76
N ILE A 400 -0.99 -10.06 -18.57
CA ILE A 400 -0.62 -9.40 -17.32
C ILE A 400 0.31 -10.32 -16.55
N LEU A 401 1.52 -9.83 -16.24
CA LEU A 401 2.48 -10.50 -15.38
C LEU A 401 2.31 -9.98 -13.96
N PHE A 402 2.29 -10.86 -12.97
CA PHE A 402 2.21 -10.51 -11.56
C PHE A 402 2.99 -11.49 -10.69
N SER A 403 3.30 -11.05 -9.47
CA SER A 403 3.91 -11.84 -8.41
C SER A 403 2.86 -12.15 -7.35
N TYR A 404 2.87 -13.37 -6.83
CA TYR A 404 2.05 -13.80 -5.69
C TYR A 404 2.87 -14.76 -4.83
N ASN A 405 3.03 -14.46 -3.52
CA ASN A 405 3.85 -15.25 -2.60
C ASN A 405 5.28 -15.52 -3.11
N ASN A 406 5.91 -14.54 -3.78
CA ASN A 406 7.23 -14.64 -4.42
C ASN A 406 7.31 -15.62 -5.62
N GLU A 407 6.18 -16.08 -6.14
CA GLU A 407 6.09 -16.83 -7.40
C GLU A 407 5.52 -15.94 -8.51
N GLU A 408 5.92 -16.22 -9.76
CA GLU A 408 5.53 -15.42 -10.92
C GLU A 408 4.42 -16.11 -11.71
N PHE A 409 3.41 -15.33 -12.08
CA PHE A 409 2.27 -15.79 -12.85
C PHE A 409 1.97 -14.82 -13.98
N ILE A 410 1.54 -15.36 -15.12
CA ILE A 410 1.10 -14.57 -16.26
C ILE A 410 -0.30 -15.02 -16.65
N ILE A 411 -1.24 -14.08 -16.64
CA ILE A 411 -2.60 -14.29 -17.17
C ILE A 411 -2.62 -13.81 -18.62
N ARG A 412 -3.12 -14.67 -19.50
CA ARG A 412 -3.43 -14.32 -20.88
C ARG A 412 -4.94 -14.19 -21.00
N PHE A 413 -5.42 -12.99 -21.25
CA PHE A 413 -6.81 -12.73 -21.58
C PHE A 413 -7.01 -12.80 -23.09
N ILE A 414 -8.04 -13.56 -23.49
CA ILE A 414 -8.35 -13.97 -24.86
C ILE A 414 -9.75 -13.41 -25.19
N PRO A 415 -9.82 -12.23 -25.82
CA PRO A 415 -11.09 -11.66 -26.23
C PRO A 415 -11.91 -12.59 -27.12
N GLN A 416 -13.13 -12.91 -26.69
CA GLN A 416 -14.04 -13.77 -27.44
C GLN A 416 -14.87 -12.95 -28.43
N ALA A 417 -14.19 -12.21 -29.32
CA ALA A 417 -14.82 -11.32 -30.29
C ALA A 417 -14.24 -11.44 -31.70
N ASN A 418 -15.08 -11.20 -32.70
CA ASN A 418 -14.66 -11.08 -34.10
C ASN A 418 -14.29 -9.62 -34.41
N GLN A 419 -13.00 -9.32 -34.34
CA GLN A 419 -12.46 -7.98 -34.53
C GLN A 419 -12.56 -7.43 -35.96
N ALA A 420 -12.97 -8.27 -36.93
CA ALA A 420 -13.30 -7.80 -38.27
C ALA A 420 -14.67 -7.11 -38.33
N LEU A 421 -15.52 -7.27 -37.31
CA LEU A 421 -16.86 -6.69 -37.23
C LEU A 421 -16.86 -5.44 -36.34
N PRO A 422 -17.72 -4.44 -36.63
CA PRO A 422 -17.88 -3.29 -35.75
C PRO A 422 -18.55 -3.71 -34.43
N THR A 423 -18.28 -2.98 -33.34
CA THR A 423 -18.83 -3.27 -32.00
C THR A 423 -20.36 -3.18 -31.91
N SER A 424 -21.01 -2.55 -32.90
CA SER A 424 -22.46 -2.51 -33.05
C SER A 424 -23.05 -3.78 -33.68
N HIS A 425 -22.22 -4.66 -34.28
CA HIS A 425 -22.69 -5.86 -34.94
C HIS A 425 -23.24 -6.89 -33.93
N PRO A 426 -24.39 -7.55 -34.19
CA PRO A 426 -24.95 -8.56 -33.29
C PRO A 426 -23.99 -9.72 -33.01
N ASP A 427 -23.29 -10.19 -34.05
CA ASP A 427 -22.31 -11.29 -33.97
C ASP A 427 -20.88 -10.82 -33.64
N PHE A 428 -20.73 -9.65 -33.02
CA PHE A 428 -19.42 -9.17 -32.60
C PHE A 428 -18.75 -10.16 -31.62
N PHE A 429 -19.52 -10.74 -30.69
CA PHE A 429 -19.02 -11.77 -29.77
C PHE A 429 -19.11 -13.17 -30.40
N LEU A 430 -18.11 -14.00 -30.16
CA LEU A 430 -18.10 -15.39 -30.58
C LEU A 430 -19.12 -16.21 -29.79
N GLU A 431 -19.59 -17.34 -30.33
CA GLU A 431 -20.55 -18.20 -29.63
C GLU A 431 -20.07 -18.67 -28.25
N ALA A 432 -18.76 -18.83 -28.08
CA ALA A 432 -18.12 -19.26 -26.84
C ALA A 432 -18.00 -18.15 -25.77
N ALA A 433 -18.29 -16.90 -26.13
CA ALA A 433 -18.17 -15.74 -25.25
C ALA A 433 -19.06 -15.85 -24.00
N PHE A 434 -20.23 -16.48 -24.11
CA PHE A 434 -21.20 -16.58 -23.03
C PHE A 434 -21.85 -17.96 -23.00
N ASP A 435 -22.33 -18.38 -21.84
CA ASP A 435 -22.94 -19.71 -21.65
C ASP A 435 -24.23 -19.90 -22.47
N LYS A 436 -24.91 -18.80 -22.81
CA LYS A 436 -26.07 -18.78 -23.72
C LYS A 436 -25.64 -18.44 -25.15
N LYS A 437 -25.08 -19.40 -25.90
CA LYS A 437 -24.81 -19.34 -27.37
C LYS A 437 -24.55 -17.91 -27.91
N GLY A 438 -23.53 -17.23 -27.40
CA GLY A 438 -23.11 -15.89 -27.89
C GLY A 438 -24.01 -14.69 -27.52
N GLN A 439 -25.13 -14.88 -26.82
CA GLN A 439 -25.97 -13.76 -26.37
C GLN A 439 -25.42 -13.15 -25.07
N PRO A 440 -25.18 -11.83 -25.03
CA PRO A 440 -24.70 -11.18 -23.82
C PRO A 440 -25.77 -11.23 -22.72
N PRO A 441 -25.38 -11.46 -21.45
CA PRO A 441 -26.32 -11.41 -20.34
C PRO A 441 -26.91 -10.01 -20.18
N LYS A 442 -28.17 -9.95 -19.75
CA LYS A 442 -28.86 -8.67 -19.46
C LYS A 442 -28.46 -8.18 -18.08
N GLY A 443 -27.96 -6.95 -17.99
CA GLY A 443 -27.62 -6.27 -16.73
C GLY A 443 -26.21 -5.70 -16.72
N ASN A 444 -25.84 -5.10 -15.59
CA ASN A 444 -24.48 -4.65 -15.30
C ASN A 444 -23.72 -5.78 -14.59
N ASN A 445 -22.38 -5.76 -14.64
CA ASN A 445 -21.47 -6.78 -14.13
C ASN A 445 -21.62 -8.15 -14.84
N ILE A 446 -21.06 -8.23 -16.03
CA ILE A 446 -21.02 -9.42 -16.89
C ILE A 446 -19.90 -10.34 -16.40
N LYS A 447 -20.25 -11.49 -15.81
CA LYS A 447 -19.28 -12.53 -15.44
C LYS A 447 -18.78 -13.27 -16.69
N LEU A 448 -17.46 -13.40 -16.80
CA LEU A 448 -16.77 -14.05 -17.92
C LEU A 448 -16.47 -15.51 -17.56
N ASN A 449 -16.68 -16.41 -18.53
CA ASN A 449 -16.35 -17.82 -18.36
C ASN A 449 -14.86 -18.10 -18.69
N LYS A 450 -14.39 -19.32 -18.45
CA LYS A 450 -12.99 -19.74 -18.71
C LYS A 450 -12.49 -19.59 -20.15
N ASN A 451 -13.35 -19.34 -21.15
CA ASN A 451 -12.89 -19.16 -22.52
C ASN A 451 -12.14 -17.83 -22.69
N TRP A 452 -12.31 -16.90 -21.76
CA TRP A 452 -11.72 -15.56 -21.81
C TRP A 452 -10.31 -15.47 -21.26
N TYR A 453 -9.79 -16.49 -20.58
CA TYR A 453 -8.47 -16.40 -19.95
C TYR A 453 -7.79 -17.75 -19.77
N ASP A 454 -6.45 -17.71 -19.76
CA ASP A 454 -5.57 -18.79 -19.32
C ASP A 454 -4.59 -18.23 -18.28
N LEU A 455 -4.35 -18.96 -17.18
CA LEU A 455 -3.35 -18.59 -16.18
C LEU A 455 -2.15 -19.54 -16.21
N PHE A 456 -0.95 -18.97 -16.22
CA PHE A 456 0.29 -19.74 -16.25
C PHE A 456 1.19 -19.38 -15.07
N LYS A 457 1.89 -20.38 -14.53
CA LYS A 457 2.96 -20.22 -13.55
C LYS A 457 4.31 -20.24 -14.25
N VAL A 458 5.22 -19.34 -13.83
CA VAL A 458 6.59 -19.23 -14.34
C VAL A 458 7.57 -19.70 -13.27
N ASP A 459 8.42 -20.69 -13.58
CA ASP A 459 9.42 -21.18 -12.64
C ASP A 459 10.74 -20.38 -12.71
N LYS A 460 11.69 -20.70 -11.82
CA LYS A 460 13.02 -20.03 -11.77
C LYS A 460 13.85 -20.21 -13.04
N ASN A 461 13.58 -21.26 -13.82
CA ASN A 461 14.24 -21.54 -15.09
C ASN A 461 13.48 -20.92 -16.28
N LYS A 462 12.45 -20.09 -16.01
CA LYS A 462 11.56 -19.46 -16.99
C LYS A 462 10.71 -20.45 -17.79
N ASN A 463 10.46 -21.65 -17.27
CA ASN A 463 9.50 -22.57 -17.84
C ASN A 463 8.08 -22.12 -17.48
N ILE A 464 7.17 -22.22 -18.45
CA ILE A 464 5.79 -21.77 -18.33
C ILE A 464 4.86 -22.97 -18.28
N THR A 465 4.05 -23.05 -17.21
CA THR A 465 3.10 -24.15 -16.99
C THR A 465 1.69 -23.60 -16.88
N LEU A 466 0.76 -24.11 -17.70
CA LEU A 466 -0.65 -23.76 -17.63
C LEU A 466 -1.30 -24.36 -16.38
N LEU A 467 -2.05 -23.57 -15.62
CA LEU A 467 -2.89 -24.04 -14.52
C LEU A 467 -4.20 -24.57 -15.08
N GLY A 468 -4.48 -25.86 -14.84
CA GLY A 468 -5.63 -26.56 -15.45
C GLY A 468 -6.95 -26.43 -14.69
N SER A 469 -6.92 -25.97 -13.44
CA SER A 469 -8.08 -25.87 -12.55
C SER A 469 -8.66 -24.45 -12.56
N GLU A 470 -9.93 -24.33 -12.95
CA GLU A 470 -10.68 -23.06 -12.92
C GLU A 470 -10.79 -22.52 -11.48
N TYR A 471 -11.07 -23.41 -10.52
CA TYR A 471 -11.12 -23.06 -9.09
C TYR A 471 -9.78 -22.53 -8.56
N GLU A 472 -8.66 -23.17 -8.94
CA GLU A 472 -7.32 -22.72 -8.52
C GLU A 472 -6.99 -21.35 -9.13
N THR A 473 -7.36 -21.15 -10.40
CA THR A 473 -7.18 -19.88 -11.11
C THR A 473 -7.96 -18.75 -10.45
N GLU A 474 -9.27 -18.94 -10.23
CA GLU A 474 -10.11 -17.95 -9.56
C GLU A 474 -9.60 -17.61 -8.15
N ASN A 475 -9.17 -18.63 -7.39
CA ASN A 475 -8.60 -18.42 -6.06
C ASN A 475 -7.33 -17.58 -6.06
N ILE A 476 -6.40 -17.83 -7.00
CA ILE A 476 -5.17 -17.05 -7.11
C ILE A 476 -5.51 -15.61 -7.48
N LEU A 477 -6.34 -15.40 -8.51
CA LEU A 477 -6.69 -14.06 -8.97
C LEU A 477 -7.39 -13.23 -7.87
N HIS A 478 -8.33 -13.83 -7.14
CA HIS A 478 -9.03 -13.18 -6.01
C HIS A 478 -8.08 -12.83 -4.85
N ARG A 479 -7.01 -13.60 -4.64
CA ARG A 479 -6.00 -13.32 -3.60
C ARG A 479 -4.93 -12.32 -4.03
N VAL A 480 -4.76 -12.11 -5.33
CA VAL A 480 -3.79 -11.16 -5.88
C VAL A 480 -4.42 -9.80 -6.07
N TYR A 481 -5.69 -9.73 -6.44
CA TYR A 481 -6.32 -8.50 -6.86
C TYR A 481 -7.69 -8.34 -6.22
N LYS A 482 -7.88 -7.21 -5.56
CA LYS A 482 -9.19 -6.72 -5.16
C LYS A 482 -9.61 -5.63 -6.14
N LYS A 483 -10.88 -5.66 -6.56
CA LYS A 483 -11.45 -4.70 -7.51
C LYS A 483 -11.03 -3.27 -7.15
N HIS A 484 -10.59 -2.49 -8.13
CA HIS A 484 -10.00 -1.20 -7.86
C HIS A 484 -10.96 -0.24 -7.16
N TYR A 485 -10.44 0.48 -6.19
CA TYR A 485 -11.21 1.43 -5.40
C TYR A 485 -11.21 2.77 -6.12
N SER A 486 -12.24 3.06 -6.92
CA SER A 486 -12.48 4.45 -7.30
C SER A 486 -13.01 5.19 -6.08
N ILE A 487 -12.36 6.29 -5.66
CA ILE A 487 -12.90 7.16 -4.61
C ILE A 487 -14.29 7.64 -5.03
N ASN A 488 -14.53 7.88 -6.31
CA ASN A 488 -15.84 8.25 -6.83
C ASN A 488 -16.86 7.13 -6.59
N ASN A 489 -16.49 5.86 -6.76
CA ASN A 489 -17.36 4.74 -6.41
C ASN A 489 -17.62 4.66 -4.91
N ILE A 490 -16.60 4.87 -4.08
CA ILE A 490 -16.72 4.91 -2.63
C ILE A 490 -17.69 6.03 -2.20
N VAL A 491 -17.47 7.25 -2.69
CA VAL A 491 -18.31 8.43 -2.43
C VAL A 491 -19.73 8.18 -2.92
N ASN A 492 -19.90 7.65 -4.13
CA ASN A 492 -21.21 7.28 -4.67
C ASN A 492 -21.89 6.21 -3.80
N MET A 493 -21.16 5.21 -3.30
CA MET A 493 -21.72 4.22 -2.39
C MET A 493 -22.17 4.88 -1.10
N ILE A 494 -21.38 5.78 -0.51
CA ILE A 494 -21.77 6.51 0.70
C ILE A 494 -23.02 7.37 0.47
N GLN A 495 -23.04 8.17 -0.61
CA GLN A 495 -24.17 9.02 -0.97
C GLN A 495 -25.46 8.20 -1.21
N ASN A 496 -25.33 6.99 -1.76
CA ASN A 496 -26.43 6.06 -1.96
C ASN A 496 -26.70 5.17 -0.74
N ARG A 497 -26.15 5.50 0.44
CA ARG A 497 -26.28 4.76 1.70
C ARG A 497 -25.88 3.29 1.59
N LYS A 498 -24.84 2.98 0.83
CA LYS A 498 -24.24 1.63 0.69
C LYS A 498 -22.91 1.53 1.42
N THR A 499 -22.71 2.36 2.46
CA THR A 499 -21.47 2.38 3.23
C THR A 499 -21.21 1.04 3.94
N GLY A 500 -22.26 0.41 4.47
CA GLY A 500 -22.13 -0.90 5.10
C GLY A 500 -21.71 -2.01 4.14
N ASP A 501 -22.23 -2.01 2.91
CA ASP A 501 -21.80 -2.95 1.84
C ASP A 501 -20.31 -2.78 1.53
N PHE A 502 -19.84 -1.54 1.51
CA PHE A 502 -18.44 -1.23 1.30
C PHE A 502 -17.57 -1.75 2.45
N ILE A 503 -17.89 -1.41 3.71
CA ILE A 503 -17.11 -1.87 4.87
C ILE A 503 -17.09 -3.40 4.93
N LYS A 504 -18.23 -4.03 4.64
CA LYS A 504 -18.33 -5.48 4.51
C LYS A 504 -17.39 -6.04 3.45
N SER A 505 -17.26 -5.42 2.28
CA SER A 505 -16.32 -5.85 1.24
C SER A 505 -14.85 -5.77 1.67
N VAL A 506 -14.52 -4.88 2.61
CA VAL A 506 -13.16 -4.76 3.18
C VAL A 506 -12.94 -5.80 4.28
N VAL A 507 -13.91 -5.96 5.19
CA VAL A 507 -13.82 -6.84 6.37
C VAL A 507 -14.00 -8.32 6.02
N GLN A 508 -14.89 -8.64 5.08
CA GLN A 508 -15.27 -10.00 4.70
C GLN A 508 -14.81 -10.38 3.28
N ALA A 509 -13.77 -9.73 2.76
CA ALA A 509 -13.24 -10.05 1.43
C ALA A 509 -12.95 -11.56 1.28
N GLY A 510 -13.71 -12.25 0.42
CA GLY A 510 -13.55 -13.69 0.15
C GLY A 510 -14.56 -14.63 0.82
N GLU A 511 -15.55 -14.13 1.58
CA GLU A 511 -16.64 -14.96 2.13
C GLU A 511 -17.87 -14.92 1.19
N THR A 512 -18.37 -16.09 0.80
CA THR A 512 -19.50 -16.19 -0.15
C THR A 512 -20.84 -16.03 0.57
N LYS A 513 -21.68 -15.09 0.08
CA LYS A 513 -23.09 -14.90 0.48
C LYS A 513 -24.03 -16.06 0.11
N GLY A 514 -23.49 -17.18 -0.38
CA GLY A 514 -24.26 -18.24 -1.03
C GLY A 514 -25.38 -18.84 -0.19
N PHE A 515 -25.22 -18.88 1.14
CA PHE A 515 -26.21 -19.50 2.04
C PHE A 515 -27.58 -18.80 2.00
N PHE A 516 -27.62 -17.47 2.19
CA PHE A 516 -28.90 -16.73 2.24
C PHE A 516 -29.59 -16.77 0.88
N ASP A 517 -28.84 -16.57 -0.20
CA ASP A 517 -29.35 -16.63 -1.56
C ASP A 517 -29.92 -18.02 -1.89
N GLU A 518 -29.24 -19.09 -1.49
CA GLU A 518 -29.73 -20.46 -1.65
C GLU A 518 -31.07 -20.66 -0.92
N LYS A 519 -31.18 -20.22 0.34
CA LYS A 519 -32.42 -20.37 1.13
C LYS A 519 -33.57 -19.55 0.55
N ILE A 520 -33.32 -18.31 0.14
CA ILE A 520 -34.33 -17.43 -0.45
C ILE A 520 -34.78 -17.98 -1.82
N ASN A 521 -33.85 -18.43 -2.66
CA ASN A 521 -34.17 -19.04 -3.96
C ASN A 521 -34.96 -20.34 -3.81
N ASN A 522 -34.63 -21.16 -2.81
CA ASN A 522 -35.41 -22.36 -2.50
C ASN A 522 -36.87 -22.02 -2.13
N LEU A 523 -37.10 -20.94 -1.38
CA LEU A 523 -38.47 -20.48 -1.06
C LEU A 523 -39.24 -20.02 -2.31
N TYR A 524 -38.59 -19.32 -3.24
CA TYR A 524 -39.21 -18.94 -4.52
C TYR A 524 -39.62 -20.17 -5.33
N ASN A 525 -38.75 -21.19 -5.39
CA ASN A 525 -38.96 -22.40 -6.19
C ASN A 525 -39.88 -23.45 -5.54
N THR A 526 -40.19 -23.31 -4.25
CA THR A 526 -41.04 -24.27 -3.52
C THR A 526 -42.51 -24.20 -3.95
N SER A 527 -43.19 -25.35 -4.06
CA SER A 527 -44.63 -25.44 -4.36
C SER A 527 -45.51 -24.77 -3.27
N ASN A 528 -46.74 -24.36 -3.59
CA ASN A 528 -47.66 -23.81 -2.59
C ASN A 528 -48.02 -24.82 -1.48
N ARG A 529 -48.01 -26.13 -1.79
CA ARG A 529 -48.30 -27.22 -0.83
C ARG A 529 -47.21 -27.32 0.24
N ASP A 530 -45.95 -27.21 -0.18
CA ASP A 530 -44.80 -27.41 0.70
C ASP A 530 -44.27 -26.11 1.32
N PHE A 531 -44.77 -24.96 0.87
CA PHE A 531 -44.26 -23.64 1.25
C PHE A 531 -44.14 -23.43 2.77
N ASN A 532 -45.16 -23.78 3.57
CA ASN A 532 -45.08 -23.58 5.02
C ASN A 532 -44.01 -24.46 5.68
N LYS A 533 -43.81 -25.69 5.17
CA LYS A 533 -42.78 -26.60 5.68
C LYS A 533 -41.40 -26.03 5.39
N THR A 534 -41.16 -25.62 4.15
CA THR A 534 -39.89 -25.01 3.74
C THR A 534 -39.64 -23.67 4.45
N LEU A 535 -40.66 -22.81 4.56
CA LEU A 535 -40.60 -21.53 5.28
C LEU A 535 -40.16 -21.75 6.73
N LYS A 536 -40.77 -22.70 7.44
CA LYS A 536 -40.42 -23.01 8.82
C LYS A 536 -38.94 -23.39 8.96
N SER A 537 -38.44 -24.31 8.12
CA SER A 537 -37.03 -24.70 8.15
C SER A 537 -36.10 -23.55 7.76
N SER A 538 -36.50 -22.72 6.78
CA SER A 538 -35.69 -21.59 6.34
C SER A 538 -35.60 -20.50 7.40
N LEU A 539 -36.68 -20.18 8.12
CA LEU A 539 -36.66 -19.16 9.18
C LEU A 539 -35.69 -19.53 10.31
N VAL A 540 -35.68 -20.80 10.73
CA VAL A 540 -34.72 -21.30 11.75
C VAL A 540 -33.29 -21.20 11.23
N ALA A 541 -33.04 -21.75 10.04
CA ALA A 541 -31.70 -21.77 9.45
C ALA A 541 -31.14 -20.37 9.19
N ILE A 542 -31.96 -19.44 8.68
CA ILE A 542 -31.56 -18.04 8.43
C ILE A 542 -31.23 -17.34 9.75
N ARG A 543 -32.05 -17.54 10.80
CA ARG A 543 -31.80 -16.92 12.11
C ARG A 543 -30.51 -17.42 12.76
N GLU A 544 -30.30 -18.74 12.77
CA GLU A 544 -29.06 -19.34 13.29
C GLU A 544 -27.83 -18.85 12.51
N GLU A 545 -27.95 -18.73 11.19
CA GLU A 545 -26.87 -18.21 10.36
C GLU A 545 -26.58 -16.73 10.64
N LEU A 546 -27.59 -15.88 10.80
CA LEU A 546 -27.40 -14.47 11.15
C LEU A 546 -26.65 -14.29 12.48
N GLU A 547 -26.96 -15.09 13.50
CA GLU A 547 -26.23 -15.07 14.76
C GLU A 547 -24.78 -15.56 14.60
N ARG A 548 -24.55 -16.60 13.80
CA ARG A 548 -23.19 -17.05 13.47
C ARG A 548 -22.38 -15.97 12.76
N PHE A 549 -22.97 -15.29 11.77
CA PHE A 549 -22.33 -14.16 11.08
C PHE A 549 -22.00 -13.04 12.05
N LYS A 550 -22.92 -12.70 12.97
CA LYS A 550 -22.71 -11.67 13.98
C LYS A 550 -21.53 -11.99 14.91
N ILE A 551 -21.43 -13.22 15.41
CA ILE A 551 -20.32 -13.65 16.27
C ILE A 551 -19.00 -13.57 15.49
N ASN A 552 -18.94 -14.19 14.30
CA ASN A 552 -17.74 -14.18 13.46
C ASN A 552 -17.31 -12.76 13.06
N ALA A 553 -18.28 -11.87 12.77
CA ALA A 553 -18.02 -10.47 12.46
C ALA A 553 -17.39 -9.74 13.64
N ASN A 554 -17.94 -9.89 14.85
CA ASN A 554 -17.43 -9.24 16.05
C ASN A 554 -16.03 -9.76 16.43
N ASP A 555 -15.82 -11.07 16.38
CA ASP A 555 -14.51 -11.69 16.65
C ASP A 555 -13.41 -11.11 15.73
N LYS A 556 -13.74 -10.86 14.46
CA LYS A 556 -12.81 -10.26 13.48
C LYS A 556 -12.52 -8.77 13.71
N ILE A 557 -13.49 -7.99 14.19
CA ILE A 557 -13.35 -6.54 14.31
C ILE A 557 -12.89 -6.09 15.69
N ASP A 558 -13.11 -6.88 16.75
CA ASP A 558 -12.81 -6.46 18.13
C ASP A 558 -11.32 -6.26 18.37
N SER A 559 -10.48 -7.18 17.90
CA SER A 559 -9.02 -7.04 18.01
C SER A 559 -8.50 -5.84 17.22
N PHE A 560 -9.04 -5.61 16.01
CA PHE A 560 -8.73 -4.41 15.22
C PHE A 560 -9.15 -3.13 15.94
N ASN A 561 -10.39 -3.05 16.44
CA ASN A 561 -10.91 -1.89 17.15
C ASN A 561 -10.07 -1.54 18.40
N ASN A 562 -9.60 -2.56 19.13
CA ASN A 562 -8.75 -2.36 20.30
C ASN A 562 -7.38 -1.78 19.92
N MET A 563 -6.76 -2.26 18.82
CA MET A 563 -5.47 -1.75 18.34
C MET A 563 -5.58 -0.31 17.81
N HIS A 564 -6.75 0.09 17.31
CA HIS A 564 -6.98 1.39 16.68
C HIS A 564 -7.99 2.29 17.43
N ASN A 565 -8.12 2.10 18.75
CA ASN A 565 -9.14 2.74 19.60
C ASN A 565 -9.10 4.28 19.66
N LYS A 566 -8.04 4.92 19.16
CA LYS A 566 -7.92 6.39 19.03
C LYS A 566 -8.25 6.91 17.63
N LEU A 567 -8.43 6.03 16.65
CA LEU A 567 -8.54 6.39 15.24
C LEU A 567 -9.90 6.04 14.65
N ILE A 568 -10.30 4.77 14.77
CA ILE A 568 -11.42 4.21 14.02
C ILE A 568 -12.06 3.05 14.79
N SER A 569 -13.37 2.84 14.63
CA SER A 569 -14.10 1.70 15.19
C SER A 569 -15.12 1.18 14.18
N ILE A 570 -15.03 -0.10 13.85
CA ILE A 570 -15.98 -0.83 13.02
C ILE A 570 -17.04 -1.43 13.92
N LYS A 571 -18.31 -1.37 13.53
CA LYS A 571 -19.41 -2.03 14.23
C LYS A 571 -20.22 -2.89 13.28
N TYR A 572 -20.65 -4.05 13.75
CA TYR A 572 -21.64 -4.88 13.06
C TYR A 572 -23.00 -4.69 13.74
N GLU A 573 -23.89 -3.94 13.10
CA GLU A 573 -25.19 -3.59 13.67
C GLU A 573 -26.27 -3.39 12.59
N ALA A 574 -27.52 -3.62 13.00
CA ALA A 574 -28.67 -3.46 12.13
C ALA A 574 -28.77 -2.02 11.61
N ARG A 575 -29.15 -1.88 10.34
CA ARG A 575 -29.22 -0.60 9.67
C ARG A 575 -30.37 0.27 10.22
N ALA A 576 -30.05 1.42 10.80
CA ALA A 576 -31.00 2.29 11.51
C ALA A 576 -32.17 2.76 10.63
N ASP A 577 -31.90 3.12 9.37
CA ASP A 577 -32.90 3.71 8.44
C ASP A 577 -33.93 2.73 7.90
N ASN A 578 -33.67 1.42 8.05
CA ASN A 578 -34.48 0.34 7.48
C ASN A 578 -35.38 -0.34 8.52
N TYR A 579 -35.48 0.22 9.74
CA TYR A 579 -36.43 -0.26 10.74
C TYR A 579 -37.82 -0.27 10.08
N TYR A 580 -38.34 -1.46 9.81
CA TYR A 580 -39.63 -1.77 9.20
C TYR A 580 -39.76 -1.78 7.67
N ARG A 581 -38.72 -1.56 6.85
CA ARG A 581 -38.83 -1.68 5.38
C ARG A 581 -39.29 -3.09 4.94
N TYR A 582 -38.89 -4.12 5.69
CA TYR A 582 -39.36 -5.48 5.48
C TYR A 582 -40.86 -5.66 5.75
N LEU A 583 -41.47 -4.83 6.62
CA LEU A 583 -42.92 -4.81 6.80
C LEU A 583 -43.63 -4.22 5.59
N ASP A 584 -43.10 -3.14 5.01
CA ASP A 584 -43.64 -2.57 3.76
C ASP A 584 -43.66 -3.63 2.65
N ASP A 585 -42.58 -4.42 2.54
CA ASP A 585 -42.51 -5.52 1.58
C ASP A 585 -43.48 -6.67 1.92
N LEU A 586 -43.70 -6.98 3.21
CA LEU A 586 -44.64 -8.01 3.66
C LEU A 586 -46.09 -7.63 3.30
N PHE A 587 -46.48 -6.37 3.53
CA PHE A 587 -47.84 -5.89 3.33
C PHE A 587 -48.07 -5.22 1.97
N LYS A 588 -47.07 -5.21 1.08
CA LYS A 588 -47.11 -4.55 -0.22
C LYS A 588 -48.33 -4.98 -1.06
N GLY A 589 -49.19 -4.02 -1.38
CA GLY A 589 -50.38 -4.27 -2.22
C GLY A 589 -51.52 -4.99 -1.50
N ILE A 590 -51.44 -5.16 -0.17
CA ILE A 590 -52.56 -5.57 0.67
C ILE A 590 -53.32 -4.31 1.07
N ASN A 591 -54.64 -4.29 0.85
CA ASN A 591 -55.47 -3.15 1.24
C ASN A 591 -55.57 -3.09 2.77
N THR A 592 -55.04 -2.01 3.37
CA THR A 592 -54.98 -1.83 4.83
C THR A 592 -56.37 -1.71 5.46
N SER A 593 -57.34 -1.18 4.72
CA SER A 593 -58.73 -1.06 5.19
C SER A 593 -59.53 -2.37 5.11
N THR A 594 -58.91 -3.49 4.69
CA THR A 594 -59.58 -4.79 4.58
C THR A 594 -59.99 -5.28 5.97
N PRO A 595 -61.29 -5.44 6.25
CA PRO A 595 -61.76 -5.97 7.52
C PRO A 595 -61.52 -7.48 7.61
N ILE A 596 -61.23 -7.98 8.81
CA ILE A 596 -60.93 -9.40 9.06
C ILE A 596 -62.11 -10.05 9.79
N LEU A 597 -62.58 -11.19 9.26
CA LEU A 597 -63.72 -11.96 9.82
C LEU A 597 -64.97 -11.11 10.09
N ASN A 598 -65.28 -10.14 9.23
CA ASN A 598 -66.38 -9.20 9.39
C ASN A 598 -66.33 -8.45 10.73
N THR A 599 -65.15 -8.07 11.21
CA THR A 599 -65.00 -7.20 12.38
C THR A 599 -64.51 -5.82 11.96
N MET A 600 -64.50 -4.88 12.90
CA MET A 600 -63.85 -3.58 12.72
C MET A 600 -62.31 -3.65 12.70
N PHE A 601 -61.74 -4.81 13.02
CA PHE A 601 -60.31 -5.04 12.95
C PHE A 601 -59.88 -5.20 11.49
N THR A 602 -58.89 -4.41 11.09
CA THR A 602 -58.41 -4.30 9.72
C THR A 602 -56.98 -4.82 9.58
N ILE A 603 -56.50 -4.93 8.33
CA ILE A 603 -55.08 -5.19 8.07
C ILE A 603 -54.21 -4.04 8.59
N GLY A 604 -54.68 -2.79 8.56
CA GLY A 604 -54.00 -1.64 9.17
C GLY A 604 -53.75 -1.84 10.67
N ASP A 605 -54.78 -2.28 11.39
CA ASP A 605 -54.67 -2.59 12.83
C ASP A 605 -53.66 -3.73 13.09
N PHE A 606 -53.58 -4.71 12.18
CA PHE A 606 -52.57 -5.76 12.26
C PHE A 606 -51.15 -5.26 11.97
N ILE A 607 -50.97 -4.27 11.10
CA ILE A 607 -49.68 -3.63 10.87
C ILE A 607 -49.22 -2.91 12.14
N ASP A 608 -50.09 -2.13 12.78
CA ASP A 608 -49.79 -1.46 14.06
C ASP A 608 -49.45 -2.47 15.17
N TYR A 609 -50.20 -3.58 15.23
CA TYR A 609 -49.88 -4.71 16.09
C TYR A 609 -48.48 -5.25 15.81
N THR A 610 -48.11 -5.47 14.54
CA THR A 610 -46.78 -5.99 14.19
C THR A 610 -45.66 -5.03 14.60
N HIS A 611 -45.85 -3.71 14.44
CA HIS A 611 -44.90 -2.72 14.95
C HIS A 611 -44.72 -2.85 16.45
N ARG A 612 -45.81 -3.02 17.22
CA ARG A 612 -45.72 -3.17 18.67
C ARG A 612 -44.98 -4.45 19.07
N VAL A 613 -45.31 -5.58 18.45
CA VAL A 613 -44.65 -6.86 18.75
C VAL A 613 -43.15 -6.82 18.48
N LEU A 614 -42.73 -6.10 17.44
CA LEU A 614 -41.31 -5.95 17.09
C LEU A 614 -40.48 -5.13 18.08
N TYR A 615 -41.11 -4.42 19.03
CA TYR A 615 -40.38 -3.86 20.18
C TYR A 615 -39.89 -4.94 21.16
N HIS A 616 -40.51 -6.13 21.15
CA HIS A 616 -40.23 -7.20 22.10
C HIS A 616 -39.49 -8.38 21.48
N ILE A 617 -39.72 -8.67 20.19
CA ILE A 617 -39.12 -9.82 19.48
C ILE A 617 -38.64 -9.43 18.07
N ASP A 618 -37.75 -10.23 17.49
CA ASP A 618 -37.30 -10.03 16.11
C ASP A 618 -38.32 -10.50 15.06
N PHE A 619 -38.16 -10.03 13.82
CA PHE A 619 -39.08 -10.30 12.70
C PHE A 619 -39.16 -11.79 12.32
N LEU A 620 -38.05 -12.52 12.35
CA LEU A 620 -38.05 -13.95 12.04
C LEU A 620 -38.77 -14.74 13.15
N THR A 621 -38.65 -14.31 14.40
CA THR A 621 -39.43 -14.83 15.52
C THR A 621 -40.92 -14.56 15.35
N LEU A 622 -41.32 -13.34 14.97
CA LEU A 622 -42.72 -13.01 14.65
C LEU A 622 -43.27 -13.94 13.57
N LEU A 623 -42.58 -14.07 12.44
CA LEU A 623 -42.98 -14.98 11.35
C LEU A 623 -43.02 -16.43 11.83
N SER A 624 -42.03 -16.87 12.62
CA SER A 624 -41.98 -18.23 13.15
C SER A 624 -43.17 -18.52 14.06
N LEU A 625 -43.54 -17.62 14.98
CA LEU A 625 -44.69 -17.80 15.86
C LEU A 625 -46.00 -17.82 15.07
N LEU A 626 -46.14 -16.90 14.12
CA LEU A 626 -47.34 -16.78 13.28
C LEU A 626 -47.53 -18.04 12.42
N PHE A 627 -46.53 -18.46 11.65
CA PHE A 627 -46.64 -19.60 10.74
C PHE A 627 -46.61 -20.97 11.43
N ASN A 628 -46.04 -21.06 12.65
CA ASN A 628 -46.16 -22.24 13.51
C ASN A 628 -47.46 -22.31 14.32
N ARG A 629 -48.36 -21.32 14.16
CA ARG A 629 -49.63 -21.22 14.89
C ARG A 629 -49.45 -21.17 16.42
N LYS A 630 -48.36 -20.59 16.89
CA LYS A 630 -48.08 -20.33 18.30
C LYS A 630 -48.76 -19.03 18.75
N PHE A 631 -50.08 -18.99 18.61
CA PHE A 631 -50.86 -17.77 18.82
C PHE A 631 -50.94 -17.34 20.29
N ASN A 632 -50.93 -18.30 21.22
CA ASN A 632 -50.89 -18.00 22.65
C ASN A 632 -49.61 -17.24 23.03
N ASP A 633 -48.47 -17.65 22.45
CA ASP A 633 -47.19 -16.97 22.65
C ASP A 633 -47.25 -15.53 22.12
N LEU A 634 -47.84 -15.31 20.93
CA LEU A 634 -48.03 -13.97 20.36
C LEU A 634 -48.92 -13.07 21.21
N ASN A 635 -50.04 -13.59 21.74
CA ASN A 635 -50.92 -12.82 22.62
C ASN A 635 -50.29 -12.54 23.99
N SER A 636 -49.40 -13.41 24.47
CA SER A 636 -48.66 -13.16 25.71
C SER A 636 -47.69 -12.00 25.59
N ILE A 637 -47.15 -11.75 24.38
CA ILE A 637 -46.28 -10.60 24.09
C ILE A 637 -47.13 -9.34 24.03
N GLU A 638 -48.10 -9.31 23.11
CA GLU A 638 -49.05 -8.22 22.96
C GLU A 638 -50.41 -8.82 22.55
N PRO A 639 -51.52 -8.51 23.25
CA PRO A 639 -52.84 -8.98 22.84
C PRO A 639 -53.34 -8.27 21.58
N ILE A 640 -53.58 -9.02 20.50
CA ILE A 640 -53.95 -8.45 19.18
C ILE A 640 -55.24 -7.62 19.20
N LYS A 641 -56.19 -7.97 20.06
CA LYS A 641 -57.49 -7.29 20.14
C LYS A 641 -57.42 -5.83 20.60
N LYS A 642 -56.31 -5.43 21.25
CA LYS A 642 -56.08 -4.05 21.72
C LYS A 642 -55.91 -3.04 20.58
N PHE A 643 -55.64 -3.49 19.36
CA PHE A 643 -55.28 -2.64 18.22
C PHE A 643 -56.48 -2.27 17.34
N THR A 644 -57.70 -2.60 17.74
CA THR A 644 -58.90 -2.25 16.95
C THR A 644 -59.12 -0.74 16.96
N SER A 645 -58.86 -0.06 15.84
CA SER A 645 -58.95 1.40 15.74
C SER A 645 -60.38 1.94 15.65
N ASN A 646 -61.32 1.15 15.15
CA ASN A 646 -62.70 1.59 14.91
C ASN A 646 -63.68 0.98 15.93
N GLU A 647 -64.49 1.83 16.56
CA GLU A 647 -65.58 1.39 17.42
C GLU A 647 -66.72 0.76 16.61
N LEU A 648 -67.29 -0.31 17.14
CA LEU A 648 -68.43 -0.99 16.53
C LEU A 648 -69.70 -0.13 16.69
N THR A 649 -70.24 0.37 15.57
CA THR A 649 -71.48 1.18 15.59
C THR A 649 -72.73 0.36 15.24
N ILE A 650 -73.92 0.86 15.59
CA ILE A 650 -75.21 0.25 15.24
C ILE A 650 -75.35 0.06 13.71
N LYS A 651 -74.86 1.02 12.92
CA LYS A 651 -74.87 0.97 11.45
C LYS A 651 -73.97 -0.14 10.92
N SER A 652 -72.86 -0.40 11.60
CA SER A 652 -71.92 -1.47 11.28
C SER A 652 -72.50 -2.85 11.55
N ILE A 653 -73.23 -3.02 12.66
CA ILE A 653 -73.93 -4.27 12.99
C ILE A 653 -74.98 -4.60 11.93
N GLY A 654 -75.72 -3.58 11.44
CA GLY A 654 -76.68 -3.74 10.34
C GLY A 654 -76.05 -4.14 9.00
N SER A 655 -74.77 -3.85 8.80
CA SER A 655 -73.98 -4.28 7.62
C SER A 655 -73.27 -5.63 7.82
N GLY A 656 -73.57 -6.35 8.90
CA GLY A 656 -73.04 -7.70 9.18
C GLY A 656 -71.73 -7.74 9.97
N TYR A 657 -71.26 -6.61 10.52
CA TYR A 657 -70.04 -6.59 11.32
C TYR A 657 -70.28 -7.04 12.78
N GLN A 658 -69.33 -7.79 13.33
CA GLN A 658 -69.39 -8.36 14.67
C GLN A 658 -68.35 -7.72 15.61
N ASN A 659 -68.58 -7.85 16.92
CA ASN A 659 -67.64 -7.39 17.93
C ASN A 659 -66.37 -8.25 17.91
N ILE A 660 -65.19 -7.64 17.94
CA ILE A 660 -63.92 -8.40 17.93
C ILE A 660 -63.79 -9.35 19.14
N ASN A 661 -64.39 -9.02 20.27
CA ASN A 661 -64.35 -9.85 21.47
C ASN A 661 -65.13 -11.16 21.31
N SER A 662 -66.09 -11.25 20.38
CA SER A 662 -66.80 -12.50 20.07
C SER A 662 -66.01 -13.44 19.15
N ILE A 663 -64.89 -12.99 18.57
CA ILE A 663 -64.01 -13.80 17.73
C ILE A 663 -62.87 -14.34 18.57
N SER A 664 -62.54 -15.64 18.43
CA SER A 664 -61.37 -16.19 19.10
C SER A 664 -60.09 -15.64 18.45
N GLU A 665 -59.06 -15.35 19.24
CA GLU A 665 -57.81 -14.81 18.71
C GLU A 665 -57.15 -15.79 17.74
N LYS A 666 -57.32 -17.09 17.98
CA LYS A 666 -56.89 -18.16 17.08
C LYS A 666 -57.54 -18.05 15.69
N ASP A 667 -58.82 -17.72 15.61
CA ASP A 667 -59.51 -17.54 14.33
C ASP A 667 -59.03 -16.28 13.62
N LEU A 668 -58.84 -15.18 14.37
CA LEU A 668 -58.31 -13.92 13.85
C LEU A 668 -56.93 -14.12 13.21
N TYR A 669 -55.98 -14.72 13.94
CA TYR A 669 -54.65 -15.04 13.39
C TYR A 669 -54.71 -16.03 12.23
N SER A 670 -55.64 -17.00 12.27
CA SER A 670 -55.81 -17.96 11.18
C SER A 670 -56.27 -17.29 9.89
N GLU A 671 -57.14 -16.29 9.97
CA GLU A 671 -57.58 -15.52 8.81
C GLU A 671 -56.46 -14.61 8.28
N ILE A 672 -55.73 -13.93 9.16
CA ILE A 672 -54.53 -13.15 8.79
C ILE A 672 -53.51 -14.02 8.04
N LEU A 673 -53.24 -15.24 8.54
CA LEU A 673 -52.35 -16.18 7.87
C LEU A 673 -52.84 -16.57 6.47
N LYS A 674 -54.15 -16.71 6.26
CA LYS A 674 -54.70 -16.99 4.92
C LYS A 674 -54.43 -15.82 3.99
N ILE A 675 -54.68 -14.59 4.43
CA ILE A 675 -54.42 -13.37 3.67
C ILE A 675 -52.94 -13.29 3.29
N LEU A 676 -52.02 -13.39 4.26
CA LEU A 676 -50.57 -13.33 4.00
C LEU A 676 -50.10 -14.42 3.02
N ARG A 677 -50.67 -15.64 3.10
CA ARG A 677 -50.33 -16.75 2.18
C ARG A 677 -50.72 -16.47 0.72
N MET A 678 -51.75 -15.67 0.48
CA MET A 678 -52.10 -15.23 -0.89
C MET A 678 -50.98 -14.38 -1.50
N TYR A 679 -50.19 -13.71 -0.65
CA TYR A 679 -49.06 -12.88 -1.03
C TYR A 679 -47.72 -13.57 -0.71
N LYS A 680 -47.56 -14.85 -1.09
CA LYS A 680 -46.34 -15.65 -0.87
C LYS A 680 -45.05 -14.88 -1.21
N HIS A 681 -45.02 -14.18 -2.34
CA HIS A 681 -43.83 -13.44 -2.78
C HIS A 681 -43.48 -12.27 -1.86
N ASN A 682 -44.46 -11.65 -1.21
CA ASN A 682 -44.23 -10.59 -0.22
C ASN A 682 -43.54 -11.14 1.02
N ILE A 683 -43.97 -12.32 1.51
CA ILE A 683 -43.31 -13.01 2.63
C ILE A 683 -41.84 -13.25 2.30
N ILE A 684 -41.55 -13.84 1.15
CA ILE A 684 -40.16 -14.15 0.75
C ILE A 684 -39.34 -12.87 0.63
N ARG A 685 -39.89 -11.84 -0.02
CA ARG A 685 -39.24 -10.54 -0.19
C ARG A 685 -38.96 -9.86 1.16
N SER A 686 -39.91 -9.90 2.09
CA SER A 686 -39.73 -9.33 3.44
C SER A 686 -38.59 -10.00 4.21
N ILE A 687 -38.41 -11.32 4.07
CA ILE A 687 -37.31 -12.05 4.69
C ILE A 687 -35.97 -11.61 4.06
N ALA A 688 -35.90 -11.50 2.73
CA ALA A 688 -34.70 -11.02 2.05
C ALA A 688 -34.32 -9.61 2.51
N THR A 689 -35.28 -8.67 2.53
CA THR A 689 -35.09 -7.30 3.01
C THR A 689 -34.67 -7.24 4.49
N TYR A 690 -35.20 -8.14 5.34
CA TYR A 690 -34.79 -8.25 6.74
C TYR A 690 -33.33 -8.71 6.87
N VAL A 691 -32.94 -9.77 6.15
CA VAL A 691 -31.54 -10.27 6.13
C VAL A 691 -30.58 -9.17 5.70
N GLU A 692 -30.88 -8.46 4.60
CA GLU A 692 -30.07 -7.32 4.11
C GLU A 692 -29.94 -6.19 5.15
N SER A 693 -30.94 -6.01 6.00
CA SER A 693 -30.94 -4.93 7.02
C SER A 693 -30.19 -5.31 8.29
N MET A 694 -30.14 -6.60 8.64
CA MET A 694 -29.42 -7.11 9.81
C MET A 694 -27.93 -7.33 9.53
N ASP A 695 -27.59 -7.69 8.30
CA ASP A 695 -26.23 -7.99 7.87
C ASP A 695 -25.51 -6.71 7.37
N ASN A 696 -25.27 -5.80 8.31
CA ASN A 696 -24.76 -4.47 8.02
C ASN A 696 -23.59 -4.09 8.94
N TYR A 697 -22.63 -3.39 8.33
CA TYR A 697 -21.50 -2.79 9.04
C TYR A 697 -21.64 -1.27 9.08
N THR A 698 -21.13 -0.65 10.13
CA THR A 698 -20.94 0.80 10.19
C THR A 698 -19.53 1.14 10.69
N LEU A 699 -19.16 2.40 10.54
CA LEU A 699 -17.83 2.91 10.86
C LEU A 699 -17.95 4.18 11.68
N GLN A 700 -17.25 4.22 12.80
CA GLN A 700 -17.03 5.42 13.58
C GLN A 700 -15.59 5.89 13.36
N PHE A 701 -15.42 7.17 13.09
CA PHE A 701 -14.11 7.78 12.83
C PHE A 701 -13.85 8.92 13.82
N ASN A 702 -12.64 8.98 14.36
CA ASN A 702 -12.23 10.08 15.23
C ASN A 702 -11.95 11.32 14.37
N VAL A 703 -12.86 12.29 14.36
CA VAL A 703 -12.73 13.52 13.54
C VAL A 703 -11.56 14.40 13.98
N ASN A 704 -11.08 14.22 15.22
CA ASN A 704 -9.95 14.96 15.77
C ASN A 704 -8.60 14.27 15.51
N SER A 705 -8.58 13.08 14.92
CA SER A 705 -7.35 12.29 14.68
C SER A 705 -6.33 12.97 13.76
N LYS A 706 -6.78 13.92 12.93
CA LYS A 706 -5.95 14.67 11.98
C LYS A 706 -6.08 16.19 12.12
N ALA A 707 -6.61 16.66 13.25
CA ALA A 707 -6.68 18.09 13.51
C ALA A 707 -5.27 18.64 13.80
N SER A 708 -4.99 19.84 13.31
CA SER A 708 -3.70 20.53 13.50
C SER A 708 -3.38 20.87 14.95
N ILE A 709 -4.39 20.78 15.84
CA ILE A 709 -4.29 21.06 17.26
C ILE A 709 -3.97 19.76 18.00
N GLU A 710 -2.75 19.64 18.50
CA GLU A 710 -2.34 18.53 19.38
C GLU A 710 -3.23 18.54 20.66
N ASN A 711 -3.68 17.36 21.11
CA ASN A 711 -4.48 17.12 22.33
C ASN A 711 -6.00 17.38 22.31
N LEU A 712 -6.65 17.38 21.15
CA LEU A 712 -8.12 17.33 21.12
C LEU A 712 -8.65 15.97 21.66
N PRO A 713 -9.76 15.96 22.42
CA PRO A 713 -10.36 14.72 22.92
C PRO A 713 -10.81 13.84 21.75
N ILE A 714 -10.81 12.52 21.96
CA ILE A 714 -11.32 11.57 20.96
C ILE A 714 -12.80 11.87 20.73
N HIS A 715 -13.17 12.14 19.47
CA HIS A 715 -14.54 12.42 19.09
C HIS A 715 -14.95 11.53 17.92
N PHE A 716 -15.60 10.41 18.25
CA PHE A 716 -16.11 9.47 17.26
C PHE A 716 -17.44 9.92 16.69
N ASN A 717 -17.48 10.08 15.38
CA ASN A 717 -18.72 10.29 14.63
C ASN A 717 -18.95 9.12 13.67
N ASN A 718 -20.23 8.75 13.48
CA ASN A 718 -20.61 7.81 12.44
C ASN A 718 -20.23 8.38 11.06
N ILE A 719 -19.67 7.55 10.20
CA ILE A 719 -19.28 7.92 8.83
C ILE A 719 -20.42 8.59 8.05
N GLU A 720 -21.68 8.20 8.27
CA GLU A 720 -22.83 8.78 7.57
C GLU A 720 -23.11 10.25 7.96
N HIS A 721 -22.57 10.72 9.09
CA HIS A 721 -22.69 12.11 9.56
C HIS A 721 -21.43 12.95 9.31
N LEU A 722 -20.40 12.38 8.69
CA LEU A 722 -19.16 13.08 8.37
C LEU A 722 -19.29 13.94 7.11
N SER A 723 -18.45 14.97 6.97
CA SER A 723 -18.30 15.67 5.68
C SER A 723 -17.73 14.72 4.62
N LEU A 724 -17.98 14.98 3.33
CA LEU A 724 -17.46 14.14 2.23
C LEU A 724 -15.95 13.90 2.33
N GLY A 725 -15.18 14.95 2.64
CA GLY A 725 -13.75 14.80 2.91
C GLY A 725 -13.48 13.85 4.08
N GLN A 726 -14.10 14.06 5.23
CA GLN A 726 -13.91 13.17 6.40
C GLN A 726 -14.30 11.72 6.11
N GLN A 727 -15.37 11.48 5.33
CA GLN A 727 -15.78 10.13 4.90
C GLN A 727 -14.70 9.42 4.09
N VAL A 728 -14.09 10.12 3.14
CA VAL A 728 -12.99 9.57 2.35
C VAL A 728 -11.76 9.28 3.24
N VAL A 729 -11.48 10.09 4.28
CA VAL A 729 -10.35 9.81 5.19
C VAL A 729 -10.64 8.54 5.95
N ALA A 730 -11.86 8.44 6.50
CA ALA A 730 -12.28 7.31 7.30
C ALA A 730 -12.17 6.01 6.49
N ILE A 731 -12.61 6.02 5.23
CA ILE A 731 -12.51 4.85 4.36
C ILE A 731 -11.06 4.53 3.97
N LEU A 732 -10.25 5.50 3.56
CA LEU A 732 -8.84 5.23 3.26
C LEU A 732 -8.11 4.70 4.49
N THR A 733 -8.39 5.27 5.67
CA THR A 733 -7.85 4.81 6.95
C THR A 733 -8.28 3.37 7.23
N LEU A 734 -9.56 3.04 7.01
CA LEU A 734 -10.06 1.68 7.13
C LEU A 734 -9.30 0.73 6.19
N ILE A 735 -9.21 1.02 4.89
CA ILE A 735 -8.55 0.14 3.92
C ILE A 735 -7.07 -0.06 4.30
N ILE A 736 -6.39 1.00 4.75
CA ILE A 736 -4.95 0.96 5.11
C ILE A 736 -4.73 0.16 6.39
N GLU A 737 -5.38 0.56 7.48
CA GLU A 737 -5.11 0.00 8.79
C GLU A 737 -5.69 -1.41 8.91
N TYR A 738 -6.90 -1.64 8.38
CA TYR A 738 -7.47 -2.98 8.33
C TYR A 738 -6.66 -3.91 7.40
N GLY A 739 -6.18 -3.36 6.27
CA GLY A 739 -5.29 -4.09 5.37
C GLY A 739 -3.99 -4.53 6.06
N LYS A 740 -3.33 -3.63 6.80
CA LYS A 740 -2.15 -3.98 7.61
C LYS A 740 -2.48 -5.03 8.68
N TYR A 741 -3.60 -4.87 9.38
CA TYR A 741 -4.04 -5.78 10.43
C TYR A 741 -4.23 -7.21 9.90
N CYS A 742 -4.86 -7.36 8.72
CA CYS A 742 -5.08 -8.66 8.09
C CYS A 742 -3.87 -9.17 7.27
N GLY A 743 -2.79 -8.41 7.18
CA GLY A 743 -1.65 -8.73 6.31
C GLY A 743 -1.99 -8.68 4.82
N ASP A 744 -3.02 -7.93 4.43
CA ASP A 744 -3.43 -7.73 3.04
C ASP A 744 -2.45 -6.82 2.30
N ASN A 745 -1.66 -7.41 1.42
CA ASN A 745 -0.69 -6.72 0.59
C ASN A 745 -1.09 -6.66 -0.90
N THR A 746 -2.36 -6.94 -1.22
CA THR A 746 -2.88 -6.84 -2.60
C THR A 746 -2.71 -5.41 -3.16
N PRO A 747 -2.51 -5.24 -4.48
CA PRO A 747 -2.35 -3.94 -5.10
C PRO A 747 -3.53 -3.03 -4.82
N PHE A 748 -3.23 -1.81 -4.39
CA PHE A 748 -4.22 -0.77 -4.14
C PHE A 748 -4.34 0.16 -5.33
N ILE A 749 -5.48 0.12 -5.99
CA ILE A 749 -5.68 0.86 -7.22
C ILE A 749 -6.71 1.96 -7.00
N ILE A 750 -6.36 3.19 -7.39
CA ILE A 750 -7.18 4.39 -7.19
C ILE A 750 -7.34 5.14 -8.50
N ASP A 751 -8.58 5.42 -8.90
CA ASP A 751 -8.90 6.20 -10.10
C ASP A 751 -9.36 7.61 -9.72
N GLN A 752 -8.63 8.63 -10.20
CA GLN A 752 -8.91 10.06 -10.12
C GLN A 752 -9.50 10.51 -8.77
N PRO A 753 -8.78 10.29 -7.66
CA PRO A 753 -9.30 10.64 -6.33
C PRO A 753 -9.57 12.14 -6.15
N GLU A 754 -8.93 12.99 -6.94
CA GLU A 754 -9.06 14.45 -6.88
C GLU A 754 -10.39 15.04 -7.37
N ASP A 755 -11.18 14.32 -8.20
CA ASP A 755 -12.35 14.91 -8.88
C ASP A 755 -13.45 15.41 -7.92
N ASN A 756 -13.48 14.91 -6.69
CA ASN A 756 -14.51 15.20 -5.69
C ASN A 756 -13.94 15.72 -4.35
N LEU A 757 -12.66 16.09 -4.31
CA LEU A 757 -11.95 16.50 -3.09
C LEU A 757 -11.28 17.86 -3.27
N ASP A 758 -11.24 18.67 -2.22
CA ASP A 758 -10.47 19.92 -2.24
C ASP A 758 -8.95 19.67 -2.17
N ASN A 759 -8.15 20.60 -2.68
CA ASN A 759 -6.70 20.44 -2.76
C ASN A 759 -6.02 20.34 -1.38
N GLN A 760 -6.52 21.09 -0.40
CA GLN A 760 -5.96 21.10 0.96
C GLN A 760 -6.12 19.71 1.62
N TYR A 761 -7.27 19.09 1.38
CA TYR A 761 -7.60 17.76 1.81
C TYR A 761 -6.74 16.71 1.11
N ILE A 762 -6.60 16.79 -0.23
CA ILE A 762 -5.75 15.87 -1.00
C ILE A 762 -4.35 15.85 -0.40
N TYR A 763 -3.79 17.03 -0.10
CA TYR A 763 -2.46 17.15 0.49
C TYR A 763 -2.40 16.61 1.92
N ASN A 764 -3.28 17.08 2.82
CA ASN A 764 -3.20 16.74 4.25
C ASN A 764 -3.54 15.27 4.54
N ASN A 765 -4.37 14.64 3.71
CA ASN A 765 -4.92 13.33 4.00
C ASN A 765 -4.49 12.25 3.01
N LEU A 766 -4.79 12.43 1.73
CA LEU A 766 -4.55 11.39 0.72
C LEU A 766 -3.05 11.18 0.51
N VAL A 767 -2.27 12.25 0.31
CA VAL A 767 -0.81 12.16 0.13
C VAL A 767 -0.14 11.49 1.33
N ALA A 768 -0.48 11.90 2.55
CA ALA A 768 0.06 11.27 3.77
C ALA A 768 -0.27 9.77 3.81
N SER A 769 -1.50 9.40 3.44
CA SER A 769 -1.96 8.00 3.39
C SER A 769 -1.21 7.20 2.32
N LEU A 770 -0.97 7.78 1.14
CA LEU A 770 -0.18 7.17 0.06
C LEU A 770 1.29 6.96 0.46
N ARG A 771 1.89 7.92 1.17
CA ARG A 771 3.26 7.78 1.70
C ARG A 771 3.35 6.66 2.73
N ASN A 772 2.35 6.54 3.60
CA ASN A 772 2.29 5.48 4.60
C ASN A 772 2.15 4.09 3.98
N ILE A 773 1.37 3.95 2.91
CA ILE A 773 0.96 2.64 2.38
C ILE A 773 1.93 2.08 1.32
N LYS A 774 2.63 2.95 0.57
CA LYS A 774 3.46 2.56 -0.59
C LYS A 774 4.62 1.61 -0.28
N ASN A 775 5.00 1.49 0.99
CA ASN A 775 6.06 0.57 1.44
C ASN A 775 5.52 -0.79 1.90
N TYR A 776 4.21 -0.92 2.12
CA TYR A 776 3.58 -2.17 2.58
C TYR A 776 2.90 -2.93 1.45
N ARG A 777 2.34 -2.21 0.47
CA ARG A 777 1.68 -2.80 -0.70
C ARG A 777 1.83 -1.90 -1.92
N GLN A 778 1.72 -2.50 -3.11
CA GLN A 778 1.76 -1.77 -4.36
C GLN A 778 0.57 -0.80 -4.42
N VAL A 779 0.82 0.40 -4.94
CA VAL A 779 -0.23 1.38 -5.20
C VAL A 779 -0.16 1.78 -6.67
N ILE A 780 -1.29 1.77 -7.36
CA ILE A 780 -1.42 2.30 -8.72
C ILE A 780 -2.50 3.37 -8.70
N ILE A 781 -2.10 4.62 -8.87
CA ILE A 781 -3.01 5.76 -8.88
C ILE A 781 -3.02 6.41 -10.26
N VAL A 782 -4.22 6.63 -10.78
CA VAL A 782 -4.45 7.50 -11.93
C VAL A 782 -4.80 8.88 -11.40
N THR A 783 -4.06 9.91 -11.83
CA THR A 783 -4.33 11.28 -11.38
C THR A 783 -3.96 12.32 -12.44
N HIS A 784 -4.59 13.48 -12.35
CA HIS A 784 -4.22 14.71 -13.04
C HIS A 784 -3.85 15.83 -12.07
N ASN A 785 -3.58 15.51 -10.80
CA ASN A 785 -3.15 16.46 -9.78
C ASN A 785 -1.65 16.30 -9.51
N SER A 786 -0.88 17.36 -9.77
CA SER A 786 0.57 17.39 -9.54
C SER A 786 0.95 17.13 -8.09
N SER A 787 0.15 17.61 -7.14
CA SER A 787 0.41 17.49 -5.70
C SER A 787 0.38 16.04 -5.24
N ILE A 788 -0.44 15.19 -5.86
CA ILE A 788 -0.45 13.74 -5.55
C ILE A 788 0.85 13.11 -6.00
N VAL A 789 1.33 13.46 -7.19
CA VAL A 789 2.51 12.84 -7.81
C VAL A 789 3.79 13.27 -7.09
N THR A 790 3.95 14.58 -6.85
CA THR A 790 5.17 15.17 -6.30
C THR A 790 5.28 14.97 -4.80
N ASN A 791 4.19 15.21 -4.05
CA ASN A 791 4.25 15.18 -2.58
C ASN A 791 4.12 13.77 -1.99
N ALA A 792 3.58 12.80 -2.74
CA ALA A 792 3.59 11.39 -2.32
C ALA A 792 4.95 10.70 -2.58
N ASP A 793 5.88 11.38 -3.26
CA ASP A 793 7.21 10.91 -3.62
C ASP A 793 7.16 9.57 -4.38
N SER A 794 6.46 9.60 -5.52
CA SER A 794 6.14 8.40 -6.32
C SER A 794 7.39 7.69 -6.82
N GLU A 795 7.48 6.37 -6.62
CA GLU A 795 8.59 5.57 -7.15
C GLU A 795 8.54 5.46 -8.68
N GLN A 796 7.35 5.41 -9.28
CA GLN A 796 7.21 5.41 -10.72
C GLN A 796 6.14 6.41 -11.16
N VAL A 797 6.49 7.23 -12.15
CA VAL A 797 5.55 8.08 -12.89
C VAL A 797 5.46 7.56 -14.31
N ILE A 798 4.24 7.34 -14.79
CA ILE A 798 3.93 6.88 -16.16
C ILE A 798 3.13 7.98 -16.83
N VAL A 799 3.72 8.63 -17.83
CA VAL A 799 3.12 9.74 -18.56
C VAL A 799 2.46 9.20 -19.82
N LEU A 800 1.14 9.33 -19.90
CA LEU A 800 0.35 9.02 -21.09
C LEU A 800 0.07 10.30 -21.89
N GLU A 801 0.16 10.17 -23.21
CA GLU A 801 -0.23 11.19 -24.17
C GLU A 801 -1.22 10.62 -25.19
N SER A 802 -2.02 11.50 -25.78
CA SER A 802 -2.95 11.16 -26.86
C SER A 802 -2.51 11.89 -28.12
N ASN A 803 -2.47 11.16 -29.24
CA ASN A 803 -2.29 11.76 -30.56
C ASN A 803 -3.63 12.07 -31.25
N GLY A 804 -4.73 12.13 -30.49
CA GLY A 804 -6.09 12.33 -30.98
C GLY A 804 -6.77 11.04 -31.46
N LEU A 805 -6.01 9.98 -31.76
CA LEU A 805 -6.52 8.69 -32.21
C LEU A 805 -6.24 7.55 -31.23
N ASN A 806 -5.08 7.58 -30.57
CA ASN A 806 -4.58 6.52 -29.71
C ASN A 806 -3.91 7.11 -28.47
N GLY A 807 -3.97 6.36 -27.36
CA GLY A 807 -3.19 6.62 -26.16
C GLY A 807 -1.84 5.91 -26.22
N LEU A 808 -0.77 6.61 -25.85
CA LEU A 808 0.61 6.15 -25.93
C LEU A 808 1.33 6.45 -24.61
N ILE A 809 2.32 5.64 -24.24
CA ILE A 809 3.25 6.00 -23.16
C ILE A 809 4.30 6.94 -23.72
N ARG A 810 4.31 8.18 -23.25
CA ARG A 810 5.34 9.16 -23.61
C ARG A 810 6.66 8.85 -22.91
N LYS A 811 6.58 8.60 -21.61
CA LYS A 811 7.74 8.36 -20.75
C LYS A 811 7.30 7.64 -19.47
N LYS A 812 8.21 6.85 -18.91
CA LYS A 812 8.13 6.33 -17.54
C LYS A 812 9.46 6.57 -16.84
N GLY A 813 9.44 6.81 -15.53
CA GLY A 813 10.66 6.99 -14.75
C GLY A 813 10.41 7.29 -13.28
N TYR A 814 11.49 7.43 -12.52
CA TYR A 814 11.45 7.87 -11.13
C TYR A 814 11.13 9.36 -11.04
N LEU A 815 10.50 9.82 -9.96
CA LEU A 815 10.13 11.25 -9.80
C LEU A 815 11.32 12.21 -9.94
N SER A 816 12.53 11.81 -9.55
CA SER A 816 13.72 12.68 -9.66
C SER A 816 14.34 12.73 -11.07
N ASP A 817 13.84 11.96 -12.04
CA ASP A 817 14.30 12.05 -13.43
C ASP A 817 13.88 13.41 -14.02
N LYS A 818 14.86 14.21 -14.45
CA LYS A 818 14.64 15.54 -15.04
C LYS A 818 13.67 15.49 -16.22
N SER A 819 13.72 14.44 -17.04
CA SER A 819 12.82 14.29 -18.19
C SER A 819 11.37 14.02 -17.77
N VAL A 820 11.16 13.29 -16.67
CA VAL A 820 9.84 13.06 -16.08
C VAL A 820 9.31 14.34 -15.43
N MET A 821 10.13 15.05 -14.65
CA MET A 821 9.74 16.32 -14.00
C MET A 821 9.30 17.37 -15.02
N LYS A 822 10.00 17.49 -16.16
CA LYS A 822 9.58 18.37 -17.25
C LYS A 822 8.20 18.02 -17.79
N LEU A 823 7.90 16.73 -17.97
CA LEU A 823 6.58 16.29 -18.42
C LEU A 823 5.50 16.53 -17.37
N ILE A 824 5.80 16.38 -16.08
CA ILE A 824 4.90 16.75 -14.98
C ILE A 824 4.57 18.24 -15.05
N LEU A 825 5.57 19.11 -15.19
CA LEU A 825 5.38 20.54 -15.31
C LEU A 825 4.50 20.89 -16.53
N VAL A 826 4.75 20.28 -17.68
CA VAL A 826 3.95 20.50 -18.90
C VAL A 826 2.50 20.04 -18.72
N HIS A 827 2.29 18.79 -18.30
CA HIS A 827 0.96 18.17 -18.31
C HIS A 827 0.08 18.56 -17.13
N LEU A 828 0.67 18.86 -15.97
CA LEU A 828 -0.08 19.12 -14.72
C LEU A 828 0.01 20.58 -14.26
N GLU A 829 1.07 21.32 -14.63
CA GLU A 829 1.26 22.73 -14.22
C GLU A 829 1.13 23.74 -15.37
N GLY A 830 0.96 23.28 -16.61
CA GLY A 830 0.83 24.14 -17.79
C GLY A 830 2.16 24.64 -18.38
N GLY A 831 3.28 24.05 -17.97
CA GLY A 831 4.63 24.35 -18.47
C GLY A 831 5.47 25.23 -17.54
N GLU A 832 6.76 25.37 -17.88
CA GLU A 832 7.76 26.10 -17.07
C GLU A 832 7.33 27.56 -16.83
N ASN A 833 6.98 28.31 -17.88
CA ASN A 833 6.54 29.71 -17.75
C ASN A 833 5.31 29.89 -16.85
N ALA A 834 4.34 28.96 -16.93
CA ALA A 834 3.14 29.03 -16.10
C ALA A 834 3.47 28.80 -14.62
N PHE A 835 4.37 27.85 -14.34
CA PHE A 835 4.84 27.58 -12.99
C PHE A 835 5.70 28.71 -12.43
N GLU A 836 6.60 29.29 -13.22
CA GLU A 836 7.41 30.44 -12.82
C GLU A 836 6.54 31.65 -12.42
N ASN A 837 5.50 31.95 -13.21
CA ASN A 837 4.55 33.01 -12.87
C ASN A 837 3.81 32.73 -11.53
N LYS A 838 3.47 31.47 -11.24
CA LYS A 838 2.91 31.08 -9.92
C LYS A 838 3.92 31.31 -8.81
N VAL A 839 5.18 30.89 -8.99
CA VAL A 839 6.25 31.09 -8.01
C VAL A 839 6.46 32.57 -7.72
N GLN A 840 6.54 33.42 -8.76
CA GLN A 840 6.65 34.87 -8.62
C GLN A 840 5.44 35.48 -7.88
N SER A 841 4.25 34.98 -8.14
CA SER A 841 3.04 35.43 -7.43
C SER A 841 3.08 35.06 -5.95
N TYR A 842 3.61 33.89 -5.59
CA TYR A 842 3.72 33.43 -4.21
C TYR A 842 4.96 33.92 -3.46
N SER A 843 6.03 34.30 -4.16
CA SER A 843 7.28 34.76 -3.55
C SER A 843 7.12 36.03 -2.70
N ALA A 844 6.04 36.79 -2.91
CA ALA A 844 5.70 37.94 -2.06
C ALA A 844 5.29 37.56 -0.62
N ILE A 845 4.95 36.28 -0.38
CA ILE A 845 4.43 35.78 0.90
C ILE A 845 5.29 34.61 1.44
N LEU A 846 6.12 33.99 0.59
CA LEU A 846 7.04 32.93 0.97
C LEU A 846 8.44 33.50 1.29
N ASP A 847 8.83 33.52 2.56
CA ASP A 847 10.18 33.90 2.98
C ASP A 847 11.21 32.86 2.51
N LYS A 848 11.98 33.19 1.46
CA LYS A 848 13.11 32.47 0.83
C LYS A 848 12.95 30.94 0.65
N ILE A 849 12.80 30.53 -0.62
CA ILE A 849 12.85 29.14 -1.12
C ILE A 849 14.19 28.47 -0.77
#